data_AF-A0A2N1KQQ8-F1
#
_entry.id   AF-A0A2N1KQQ8-F1
#
_cell.length_a   1.000
_cell.length_b   1.000
_cell.length_c   1.000
_cell.angle_alpha   90.00
_cell.angle_beta   90.00
_cell.angle_gamma   90.00
#
_symmetry.space_group_name_H-M   'P 1'
#
loop_
_entity.id
_entity.type
_entity.pdbx_description
1 polymer ?
#
loop_
_entity_poly.entity_id
_entity_poly.type
_entity_poly.pdbx_seq_one_letter_code
_entity_poly.pdbx_strand_id
1 'polypeptide(L)'
;MPSNDRTFNARPDSLDFRDKIYVANLYEVPPHISLEEYLKYEVPVLNQGQEGACTGFGLATVANYLLCRRQVSPDRNAVSPRMLYEMAKRYDEWPGEDYSGSSARGAMKGWHKHGVCDENCWPCTTNTPDERLTNERTSDALKRPLGAYYRVNHRDLVAMHSAMAEVGILYATCLVHEGWQQVGSDGQIHYSDHRLGGHAFAIVAYDKKGFWIQNSWGTDWGRQGFAQISYDDWLANGTDVWVARLGAPVILLSAQSIASSHAAGAGKSRAYAYSDLRPHIISLGNDGQLKAGGDFGTSQQEVKTLFAEDFKRITQNWKKKRILLYAHGGLVDETSAVQRLAEYRAVMLENEVYPISFIWHSDFWSTATNILEEALRRRKPEGFLDASLDFMLDRLDDALEVVARSLMGKAQWDEMKENALAATENESGGARLALKYLSELVKQEPAIEIHVVGHSAGSIFLAPLVRLLTAPEEKITEGYLKGKSGYGIPITTCTLWAPACTIDLFKKAYIPAIEKKGINKFALFTLTDDAEQKDHCAHIYNKSLLYLVSNAFEKVPKYYVFSQGEAILGMQKWVVQDEEVQKIFNTKAGDWILSPNSNEPILENYSSSHTHGGFDDDKPTVVATLARILTASESEADAIEIKARLYRLLGDSSPRTLLHFNPSANVFKQERKNLKL
;
A
#
# COMPACT_ATOMS: atom_id res chain seq x y z
N MET A 1 40.97 -10.60 26.15
CA MET A 1 40.21 -11.39 25.18
C MET A 1 38.97 -10.58 24.84
N PRO A 2 38.67 -10.27 23.57
CA PRO A 2 37.41 -9.61 23.23
C PRO A 2 36.27 -10.55 23.60
N SER A 3 35.19 -10.04 24.20
CA SER A 3 34.05 -10.83 24.61
C SER A 3 33.42 -11.57 23.42
N ASN A 4 33.09 -12.85 23.63
CA ASN A 4 32.56 -13.76 22.62
C ASN A 4 31.04 -13.60 22.38
N ASP A 5 30.49 -12.42 22.70
CA ASP A 5 29.04 -12.17 22.68
C ASP A 5 28.57 -11.91 21.23
N ARG A 6 28.40 -12.99 20.47
CA ARG A 6 27.75 -12.98 19.14
C ARG A 6 26.26 -13.28 19.28
N THR A 7 25.46 -12.64 18.42
CA THR A 7 24.01 -12.84 18.39
C THR A 7 23.62 -13.83 17.29
N PHE A 8 22.91 -14.91 17.66
CA PHE A 8 22.42 -15.95 16.76
C PHE A 8 20.89 -15.94 16.68
N ASN A 9 20.34 -15.27 15.67
CA ASN A 9 18.91 -14.93 15.61
C ASN A 9 18.30 -15.13 14.20
N ALA A 10 18.94 -15.90 13.31
CA ALA A 10 18.25 -16.36 12.10
C ALA A 10 17.15 -17.36 12.51
N ARG A 11 15.93 -17.17 11.99
CA ARG A 11 14.82 -18.12 12.20
C ARG A 11 14.61 -18.99 10.96
N PRO A 12 14.28 -20.29 11.14
CA PRO A 12 13.80 -21.11 10.04
C PRO A 12 12.56 -20.51 9.39
N ASP A 13 12.46 -20.56 8.06
CA ASP A 13 11.28 -20.10 7.35
C ASP A 13 10.05 -20.96 7.71
N SER A 14 8.90 -20.33 7.96
CA SER A 14 7.62 -21.04 8.15
C SER A 14 7.23 -21.81 6.88
N LEU A 15 6.28 -22.75 6.92
CA LEU A 15 5.76 -23.38 5.70
C LEU A 15 4.92 -22.36 4.91
N ASP A 16 5.32 -22.03 3.68
CA ASP A 16 4.54 -21.21 2.74
C ASP A 16 4.43 -21.95 1.40
N PHE A 17 3.21 -22.36 1.04
CA PHE A 17 2.92 -23.11 -0.19
C PHE A 17 3.15 -22.29 -1.47
N ARG A 18 3.40 -20.97 -1.35
CA ARG A 18 3.71 -20.10 -2.49
C ARG A 18 5.20 -20.06 -2.82
N ASP A 19 6.06 -20.63 -1.98
CA ASP A 19 7.48 -20.78 -2.29
C ASP A 19 7.64 -21.61 -3.58
N LYS A 20 8.27 -21.01 -4.60
CA LYS A 20 8.61 -21.75 -5.81
C LYS A 20 9.81 -22.64 -5.49
N ILE A 21 9.61 -23.95 -5.55
CA ILE A 21 10.68 -24.93 -5.37
C ILE A 21 11.57 -24.94 -6.62
N TYR A 22 12.88 -24.95 -6.40
CA TYR A 22 13.87 -25.11 -7.45
C TYR A 22 13.74 -26.50 -8.08
N VAL A 23 13.72 -26.53 -9.41
CA VAL A 23 13.75 -27.75 -10.21
C VAL A 23 14.97 -27.66 -11.12
N ALA A 24 15.83 -28.68 -11.08
CA ALA A 24 17.09 -28.69 -11.82
C ALA A 24 16.87 -28.79 -13.34
N ASN A 25 17.71 -28.10 -14.10
CA ASN A 25 17.66 -28.05 -15.57
C ASN A 25 18.43 -29.19 -16.26
N LEU A 26 18.81 -30.24 -15.51
CA LEU A 26 19.65 -31.37 -15.97
C LEU A 26 21.02 -30.94 -16.54
N TYR A 27 21.56 -29.82 -16.07
CA TYR A 27 22.93 -29.42 -16.35
C TYR A 27 23.93 -30.38 -15.68
N GLU A 28 25.11 -30.60 -16.28
CA GLU A 28 26.13 -31.45 -15.68
C GLU A 28 26.58 -30.88 -14.34
N VAL A 29 26.48 -31.70 -13.28
CA VAL A 29 26.93 -31.35 -11.94
C VAL A 29 28.39 -31.78 -11.79
N PRO A 30 29.34 -30.85 -11.62
CA PRO A 30 30.74 -31.22 -11.46
C PRO A 30 30.95 -31.99 -10.14
N PRO A 31 31.93 -32.90 -10.06
CA PRO A 31 32.17 -33.68 -8.84
C PRO A 31 32.64 -32.82 -7.64
N HIS A 32 33.13 -31.61 -7.91
CA HIS A 32 33.44 -30.59 -6.91
C HIS A 32 33.39 -29.20 -7.56
N ILE A 33 33.16 -28.17 -6.76
CA ILE A 33 33.43 -26.77 -7.09
C ILE A 33 34.47 -26.30 -6.08
N SER A 34 35.64 -25.89 -6.56
CA SER A 34 36.76 -25.55 -5.67
C SER A 34 36.56 -24.19 -4.99
N LEU A 35 37.04 -24.07 -3.75
CA LEU A 35 37.05 -22.77 -3.07
C LEU A 35 37.95 -21.77 -3.82
N GLU A 36 39.03 -22.26 -4.43
CA GLU A 36 39.98 -21.47 -5.22
C GLU A 36 39.33 -20.81 -6.45
N GLU A 37 38.33 -21.44 -7.07
CA GLU A 37 37.55 -20.83 -8.16
C GLU A 37 36.66 -19.69 -7.67
N TYR A 38 36.06 -19.84 -6.48
CA TYR A 38 35.27 -18.78 -5.87
C TYR A 38 36.13 -17.57 -5.50
N LEU A 39 37.31 -17.80 -4.92
CA LEU A 39 38.22 -16.73 -4.48
C LEU A 39 38.68 -15.79 -5.61
N LYS A 40 38.66 -16.24 -6.88
CA LYS A 40 38.98 -15.41 -8.05
C LYS A 40 38.04 -14.21 -8.24
N TYR A 41 36.82 -14.28 -7.68
CA TYR A 41 35.85 -13.18 -7.77
C TYR A 41 36.09 -12.09 -6.72
N GLU A 42 36.99 -12.32 -5.76
CA GLU A 42 37.38 -11.35 -4.72
C GLU A 42 36.16 -10.80 -3.96
N VAL A 43 35.17 -11.67 -3.70
CA VAL A 43 33.98 -11.31 -2.93
C VAL A 43 34.41 -10.95 -1.50
N PRO A 44 33.97 -9.79 -0.96
CA PRO A 44 34.41 -9.36 0.36
C PRO A 44 33.89 -10.27 1.47
N VAL A 45 34.77 -10.65 2.40
CA VAL A 45 34.39 -11.29 3.67
C VAL A 45 33.91 -10.20 4.62
N LEU A 46 32.64 -10.29 5.02
CA LEU A 46 31.98 -9.27 5.82
C LEU A 46 32.09 -9.57 7.32
N ASN A 47 31.80 -8.56 8.16
CA ASN A 47 31.77 -8.72 9.62
C ASN A 47 30.51 -8.06 10.22
N GLN A 48 29.58 -8.88 10.73
CA GLN A 48 28.35 -8.40 11.35
C GLN A 48 28.53 -7.87 12.77
N GLY A 49 29.69 -8.09 13.39
CA GLY A 49 29.93 -7.74 14.78
C GLY A 49 28.99 -8.46 15.75
N GLN A 50 28.41 -7.70 16.68
CA GLN A 50 27.52 -8.21 17.73
C GLN A 50 26.04 -8.15 17.35
N GLU A 51 25.71 -7.52 16.22
CA GLU A 51 24.34 -7.43 15.76
C GLU A 51 23.90 -8.75 15.11
N GLY A 52 22.66 -9.16 15.40
CA GLY A 52 22.05 -10.30 14.76
C GLY A 52 21.57 -10.03 13.33
N ALA A 53 22.45 -9.46 12.50
CA ALA A 53 22.17 -9.08 11.11
C ALA A 53 22.55 -10.16 10.09
N CYS A 54 22.80 -11.39 10.53
CA CYS A 54 23.37 -12.47 9.70
C CYS A 54 22.62 -12.72 8.38
N THR A 55 21.29 -12.59 8.37
CA THR A 55 20.48 -12.76 7.15
C THR A 55 20.84 -11.76 6.05
N GLY A 56 21.02 -10.48 6.40
CA GLY A 56 21.45 -9.44 5.46
C GLY A 56 22.89 -9.65 5.00
N PHE A 57 23.78 -10.05 5.89
CA PHE A 57 25.20 -10.28 5.59
C PHE A 57 25.43 -11.53 4.72
N GLY A 58 24.75 -12.64 5.02
CA GLY A 58 24.79 -13.85 4.21
C GLY A 58 24.25 -13.59 2.81
N LEU A 59 23.14 -12.86 2.68
CA LEU A 59 22.57 -12.53 1.38
C LEU A 59 23.41 -11.50 0.61
N ALA A 60 24.07 -10.54 1.28
CA ALA A 60 24.99 -9.61 0.64
C ALA A 60 26.16 -10.33 -0.04
N THR A 61 26.67 -11.39 0.57
CA THR A 61 27.70 -12.25 -0.04
C THR A 61 27.21 -12.87 -1.35
N VAL A 62 25.97 -13.39 -1.35
CA VAL A 62 25.34 -13.95 -2.56
C VAL A 62 25.17 -12.88 -3.65
N ALA A 63 24.68 -11.70 -3.28
CA ALA A 63 24.51 -10.58 -4.21
C ALA A 63 25.84 -10.12 -4.82
N ASN A 64 26.86 -9.89 -3.99
CA ASN A 64 28.21 -9.49 -4.43
C ASN A 64 28.80 -10.52 -5.41
N TYR A 65 28.74 -11.82 -5.08
CA TYR A 65 29.22 -12.85 -6.00
C TYR A 65 28.51 -12.83 -7.36
N LEU A 66 27.18 -12.77 -7.35
CA LEU A 66 26.39 -12.77 -8.59
C LEU A 66 26.65 -11.52 -9.44
N LEU A 67 26.85 -10.36 -8.80
CA LEU A 67 27.16 -9.09 -9.47
C LEU A 67 28.59 -9.08 -10.04
N CYS A 68 29.57 -9.55 -9.29
CA CYS A 68 30.96 -9.69 -9.74
C CYS A 68 31.09 -10.67 -10.91
N ARG A 69 30.31 -11.75 -10.90
CA ARG A 69 30.36 -12.80 -11.93
C ARG A 69 29.62 -12.42 -13.22
N ARG A 70 28.86 -11.32 -13.27
CA ARG A 70 28.18 -10.91 -14.50
C ARG A 70 29.19 -10.78 -15.64
N GLN A 71 28.92 -11.48 -16.75
CA GLN A 71 29.77 -11.42 -17.94
C GLN A 71 29.70 -10.04 -18.61
N VAL A 72 28.53 -9.41 -18.58
CA VAL A 72 28.28 -8.08 -19.15
C VAL A 72 28.07 -7.11 -17.99
N SER A 73 28.92 -6.08 -17.92
CA SER A 73 28.91 -5.06 -16.87
C SER A 73 28.97 -5.63 -15.44
N PRO A 74 30.08 -6.31 -15.06
CA PRO A 74 30.29 -6.74 -13.69
C PRO A 74 30.28 -5.52 -12.75
N ASP A 75 29.58 -5.66 -11.63
CA ASP A 75 29.63 -4.68 -10.54
C ASP A 75 30.41 -5.29 -9.39
N ARG A 76 31.57 -4.68 -9.09
CA ARG A 76 32.51 -5.13 -8.06
C ARG A 76 32.41 -4.34 -6.77
N ASN A 77 31.52 -3.34 -6.71
CA ASN A 77 31.29 -2.63 -5.48
C ASN A 77 30.50 -3.53 -4.52
N ALA A 78 30.84 -3.46 -3.23
CA ALA A 78 30.08 -4.17 -2.21
C ALA A 78 28.66 -3.59 -2.12
N VAL A 79 27.66 -4.46 -2.07
CA VAL A 79 26.28 -4.08 -1.75
C VAL A 79 26.09 -3.92 -0.24
N SER A 80 25.07 -3.15 0.15
CA SER A 80 24.73 -2.92 1.55
C SER A 80 24.10 -4.16 2.23
N PRO A 81 24.79 -4.81 3.20
CA PRO A 81 24.19 -5.84 4.03
C PRO A 81 23.16 -5.24 5.00
N ARG A 82 23.32 -3.96 5.37
CA ARG A 82 22.33 -3.23 6.18
C ARG A 82 21.00 -3.15 5.45
N MET A 83 20.97 -2.72 4.19
CA MET A 83 19.71 -2.64 3.43
C MET A 83 19.03 -4.01 3.37
N LEU A 84 19.77 -5.08 3.09
CA LEU A 84 19.21 -6.43 3.04
C LEU A 84 18.65 -6.88 4.40
N TYR A 85 19.31 -6.52 5.50
CA TYR A 85 18.83 -6.81 6.85
C TYR A 85 17.57 -6.01 7.23
N GLU A 86 17.53 -4.71 6.96
CA GLU A 86 16.34 -3.88 7.20
C GLU A 86 15.15 -4.36 6.38
N MET A 87 15.38 -4.76 5.12
CA MET A 87 14.33 -5.34 4.30
C MET A 87 13.94 -6.74 4.79
N ALA A 88 14.88 -7.53 5.31
CA ALA A 88 14.55 -8.82 5.94
C ALA A 88 13.59 -8.64 7.11
N LYS A 89 13.83 -7.66 8.00
CA LYS A 89 12.92 -7.29 9.09
C LYS A 89 11.55 -6.84 8.57
N ARG A 90 11.52 -5.99 7.54
CA ARG A 90 10.27 -5.47 6.94
C ARG A 90 9.34 -6.57 6.38
N TYR A 91 9.92 -7.65 5.86
CA TYR A 91 9.17 -8.77 5.27
C TYR A 91 9.14 -10.01 6.16
N ASP A 92 9.59 -9.89 7.41
CA ASP A 92 9.56 -11.03 8.31
C ASP A 92 8.12 -11.38 8.68
N GLU A 93 7.87 -12.67 8.88
CA GLU A 93 6.53 -13.21 9.09
C GLU A 93 6.08 -13.13 10.56
N TRP A 94 6.93 -12.56 11.43
CA TRP A 94 6.69 -12.37 12.86
C TRP A 94 6.89 -10.91 13.34
N PRO A 95 6.21 -9.89 12.77
CA PRO A 95 6.30 -8.54 13.29
C PRO A 95 5.59 -8.45 14.66
N GLY A 96 6.29 -8.07 15.73
CA GLY A 96 5.67 -7.64 16.99
C GLY A 96 5.80 -8.58 18.20
N GLU A 97 6.51 -9.70 18.11
CA GLU A 97 7.09 -10.31 19.31
C GLU A 97 8.34 -9.50 19.67
N ASP A 98 8.61 -9.21 20.95
CA ASP A 98 9.83 -8.51 21.43
C ASP A 98 11.11 -9.25 20.99
N TYR A 99 11.50 -9.10 19.72
CA TYR A 99 12.46 -9.98 19.08
C TYR A 99 13.29 -9.26 18.01
N SER A 100 14.56 -9.64 17.95
CA SER A 100 15.59 -8.97 17.15
C SER A 100 16.05 -9.75 15.92
N GLY A 101 15.39 -10.85 15.53
CA GLY A 101 15.79 -11.68 14.38
C GLY A 101 15.02 -11.41 13.08
N SER A 102 15.44 -12.10 12.01
CA SER A 102 14.79 -12.07 10.69
C SER A 102 14.94 -13.42 9.99
N SER A 103 14.17 -13.63 8.92
CA SER A 103 14.13 -14.89 8.15
C SER A 103 14.88 -14.80 6.81
N ALA A 104 15.31 -15.96 6.30
CA ALA A 104 15.93 -16.04 4.97
C ALA A 104 14.94 -15.66 3.87
N ARG A 105 13.70 -16.14 3.96
CA ARG A 105 12.63 -15.74 3.05
C ARG A 105 12.37 -14.23 3.10
N GLY A 106 12.36 -13.62 4.30
CA GLY A 106 12.22 -12.18 4.46
C GLY A 106 13.30 -11.41 3.68
N ALA A 107 14.57 -11.82 3.81
CA ALA A 107 15.68 -11.23 3.07
C ALA A 107 15.53 -11.38 1.54
N MET A 108 15.14 -12.56 1.07
CA MET A 108 14.89 -12.82 -0.37
C MET A 108 13.72 -11.99 -0.92
N LYS A 109 12.61 -11.90 -0.17
CA LYS A 109 11.45 -11.05 -0.49
C LYS A 109 11.89 -9.58 -0.57
N GLY A 110 12.68 -9.13 0.39
CA GLY A 110 13.26 -7.79 0.45
C GLY A 110 14.07 -7.43 -0.79
N TRP A 111 15.03 -8.28 -1.15
CA TRP A 111 15.85 -8.04 -2.34
C TRP A 111 15.03 -8.08 -3.64
N HIS A 112 14.07 -8.99 -3.75
CA HIS A 112 13.17 -9.06 -4.92
C HIS A 112 12.28 -7.83 -5.06
N LYS A 113 11.80 -7.27 -3.95
CA LYS A 113 10.85 -6.15 -3.94
C LYS A 113 11.51 -4.78 -3.92
N HIS A 114 12.79 -4.65 -3.60
CA HIS A 114 13.46 -3.34 -3.53
C HIS A 114 14.79 -3.25 -4.26
N GLY A 115 15.41 -4.37 -4.67
CA GLY A 115 16.82 -4.38 -5.07
C GLY A 115 17.74 -4.23 -3.86
N VAL A 116 19.01 -3.90 -4.10
CA VAL A 116 19.99 -3.62 -3.04
C VAL A 116 20.93 -2.49 -3.46
N CYS A 117 21.13 -1.49 -2.60
CA CYS A 117 22.02 -0.38 -2.86
C CYS A 117 23.49 -0.73 -2.59
N ASP A 118 24.39 0.14 -3.03
CA ASP A 118 25.81 0.12 -2.70
C ASP A 118 26.04 0.27 -1.18
N GLU A 119 27.07 -0.37 -0.63
CA GLU A 119 27.45 -0.25 0.80
C GLU A 119 27.65 1.21 1.20
N ASN A 120 28.18 2.05 0.31
CA ASN A 120 28.38 3.46 0.61
C ASN A 120 27.07 4.26 0.73
N CYS A 121 25.98 3.81 0.09
CA CYS A 121 24.66 4.44 0.21
C CYS A 121 23.99 4.11 1.56
N TRP A 122 24.32 2.96 2.14
CA TRP A 122 23.77 2.55 3.43
C TRP A 122 24.77 1.68 4.22
N PRO A 123 25.74 2.31 4.89
CA PRO A 123 26.82 1.57 5.54
C PRO A 123 26.37 0.86 6.81
N CYS A 124 27.03 -0.25 7.14
CA CYS A 124 26.89 -0.93 8.42
C CYS A 124 27.63 -0.19 9.54
N THR A 125 26.96 0.76 10.20
CA THR A 125 27.50 1.48 11.37
C THR A 125 26.93 0.96 12.69
N THR A 126 27.77 0.78 13.72
CA THR A 126 27.39 0.17 15.01
C THR A 126 26.76 1.14 16.03
N ASN A 127 26.88 2.45 15.84
CA ASN A 127 26.59 3.40 16.91
C ASN A 127 25.21 4.09 16.81
N THR A 128 24.60 4.14 15.62
CA THR A 128 23.21 4.64 15.37
C THR A 128 22.90 4.46 13.87
N PRO A 129 22.52 3.25 13.41
CA PRO A 129 22.24 3.04 12.00
C PRO A 129 21.00 3.85 11.58
N ASP A 130 21.10 4.63 10.50
CA ASP A 130 19.95 5.27 9.88
C ASP A 130 19.08 4.20 9.21
N GLU A 131 17.99 3.77 9.85
CA GLU A 131 17.09 2.70 9.38
C GLU A 131 16.22 3.10 8.16
N ARG A 132 16.35 4.33 7.64
CA ARG A 132 15.44 4.85 6.61
C ARG A 132 15.72 4.31 5.20
N LEU A 133 14.70 3.81 4.53
CA LEU A 133 14.76 3.55 3.10
C LEU A 133 14.53 4.86 2.31
N THR A 134 15.60 5.65 2.13
CA THR A 134 15.52 6.94 1.42
C THR A 134 15.35 6.77 -0.09
N ASN A 135 14.96 7.84 -0.79
CA ASN A 135 14.88 7.83 -2.26
C ASN A 135 16.22 7.53 -2.93
N GLU A 136 17.32 8.06 -2.38
CA GLU A 136 18.66 7.80 -2.90
C GLU A 136 18.99 6.31 -2.83
N ARG A 137 18.77 5.70 -1.66
CA ARG A 137 18.97 4.26 -1.42
C ARG A 137 18.09 3.42 -2.34
N THR A 138 16.80 3.77 -2.44
CA THR A 138 15.86 3.06 -3.32
C THR A 138 16.25 3.18 -4.79
N SER A 139 16.63 4.38 -5.24
CA SER A 139 17.02 4.63 -6.65
C SER A 139 18.30 3.90 -7.03
N ASP A 140 19.29 3.87 -6.12
CA ASP A 140 20.52 3.10 -6.34
C ASP A 140 20.25 1.58 -6.35
N ALA A 141 19.36 1.11 -5.48
CA ALA A 141 18.99 -0.29 -5.38
C ALA A 141 18.37 -0.86 -6.67
N LEU A 142 17.67 -0.04 -7.45
CA LEU A 142 17.11 -0.43 -8.76
C LEU A 142 18.16 -0.88 -9.78
N LYS A 143 19.44 -0.52 -9.58
CA LYS A 143 20.55 -0.97 -10.45
C LYS A 143 20.93 -2.43 -10.20
N ARG A 144 20.52 -3.02 -9.07
CA ARG A 144 20.89 -4.38 -8.63
C ARG A 144 19.66 -5.21 -8.25
N PRO A 145 18.69 -5.38 -9.17
CA PRO A 145 17.46 -6.10 -8.87
C PRO A 145 17.69 -7.62 -8.78
N LEU A 146 16.96 -8.28 -7.89
CA LEU A 146 16.78 -9.72 -7.94
C LEU A 146 15.68 -10.07 -8.94
N GLY A 147 15.99 -10.97 -9.88
CA GLY A 147 15.09 -11.36 -10.96
C GLY A 147 14.22 -12.55 -10.59
N ALA A 148 14.85 -13.66 -10.23
CA ALA A 148 14.15 -14.87 -9.79
C ALA A 148 14.86 -15.48 -8.59
N TYR A 149 14.07 -16.10 -7.71
CA TYR A 149 14.58 -16.86 -6.59
C TYR A 149 13.70 -18.07 -6.30
N TYR A 150 14.32 -19.14 -5.83
CA TYR A 150 13.67 -20.42 -5.60
C TYR A 150 14.18 -21.04 -4.31
N ARG A 151 13.29 -21.71 -3.58
CA ARG A 151 13.68 -22.49 -2.42
C ARG A 151 14.27 -23.81 -2.90
N VAL A 152 15.45 -24.16 -2.39
CA VAL A 152 16.07 -25.47 -2.62
C VAL A 152 15.77 -26.31 -1.38
N ASN A 153 15.38 -27.57 -1.57
CA ASN A 153 15.18 -28.48 -0.45
C ASN A 153 16.53 -28.70 0.25
N HIS A 154 16.68 -28.21 1.49
CA HIS A 154 17.93 -28.28 2.26
C HIS A 154 18.38 -29.72 2.55
N ARG A 155 17.48 -30.70 2.46
CA ARG A 155 17.79 -32.14 2.66
C ARG A 155 18.15 -32.85 1.37
N ASP A 156 17.96 -32.22 0.23
CA ASP A 156 18.26 -32.78 -1.08
C ASP A 156 19.62 -32.26 -1.55
N LEU A 157 20.68 -32.98 -1.19
CA LEU A 157 22.04 -32.65 -1.59
C LEU A 157 22.19 -32.58 -3.12
N VAL A 158 21.46 -33.42 -3.87
CA VAL A 158 21.51 -33.43 -5.34
C VAL A 158 20.93 -32.12 -5.90
N ALA A 159 19.79 -31.67 -5.36
CA ALA A 159 19.21 -30.38 -5.74
C ALA A 159 20.15 -29.21 -5.38
N MET A 160 20.80 -29.25 -4.22
CA MET A 160 21.77 -28.23 -3.81
C MET A 160 23.00 -28.19 -4.73
N HIS A 161 23.59 -29.35 -5.06
CA HIS A 161 24.70 -29.42 -6.00
C HIS A 161 24.29 -28.97 -7.41
N SER A 162 23.08 -29.31 -7.86
CA SER A 162 22.54 -28.84 -9.15
C SER A 162 22.38 -27.32 -9.18
N ALA A 163 21.79 -26.74 -8.14
CA ALA A 163 21.65 -25.30 -8.02
C ALA A 163 23.00 -24.58 -7.97
N MET A 164 24.00 -25.17 -7.28
CA MET A 164 25.39 -24.70 -7.30
C MET A 164 26.02 -24.81 -8.69
N ALA A 165 25.80 -25.90 -9.44
CA ALA A 165 26.31 -26.03 -10.80
C ALA A 165 25.74 -24.96 -11.74
N GLU A 166 24.44 -24.65 -11.60
CA GLU A 166 23.79 -23.64 -12.44
C GLU A 166 24.16 -22.21 -12.05
N VAL A 167 24.14 -21.90 -10.75
CA VAL A 167 24.17 -20.53 -10.21
C VAL A 167 25.49 -20.19 -9.52
N GLY A 168 26.22 -21.18 -9.00
CA GLY A 168 27.54 -21.05 -8.37
C GLY A 168 27.54 -20.62 -6.91
N ILE A 169 26.37 -20.31 -6.33
CA ILE A 169 26.25 -19.90 -4.93
C ILE A 169 24.85 -20.19 -4.41
N LEU A 170 24.73 -20.50 -3.11
CA LEU A 170 23.46 -20.60 -2.41
C LEU A 170 23.45 -19.70 -1.18
N TYR A 171 22.29 -19.11 -0.90
CA TYR A 171 22.03 -18.45 0.38
C TYR A 171 21.41 -19.47 1.33
N ALA A 172 21.95 -19.60 2.55
CA ALA A 172 21.60 -20.69 3.45
C ALA A 172 21.48 -20.25 4.91
N THR A 173 20.69 -20.99 5.68
CA THR A 173 20.62 -20.91 7.15
C THR A 173 20.86 -22.29 7.78
N CYS A 174 21.42 -22.30 8.99
CA CYS A 174 21.51 -23.51 9.81
C CYS A 174 21.45 -23.19 11.31
N LEU A 175 21.28 -24.23 12.12
CA LEU A 175 21.54 -24.18 13.56
C LEU A 175 23.05 -24.29 13.79
N VAL A 176 23.63 -23.26 14.40
CA VAL A 176 25.03 -23.20 14.83
C VAL A 176 25.19 -23.93 16.16
N HIS A 177 26.30 -24.65 16.30
CA HIS A 177 26.74 -25.33 17.52
C HIS A 177 28.14 -24.85 17.93
N GLU A 178 28.62 -25.26 19.12
CA GLU A 178 29.90 -24.80 19.69
C GLU A 178 31.13 -24.99 18.77
N GLY A 179 31.09 -25.99 17.90
CA GLY A 179 32.12 -26.26 16.90
C GLY A 179 32.45 -25.07 15.99
N TRP A 180 31.47 -24.20 15.76
CA TRP A 180 31.65 -22.98 14.97
C TRP A 180 32.46 -21.90 15.67
N GLN A 181 32.61 -21.95 17.00
CA GLN A 181 33.40 -20.95 17.73
C GLN A 181 34.90 -21.19 17.61
N GLN A 182 35.34 -22.41 17.31
CA GLN A 182 36.74 -22.84 17.38
C GLN A 182 37.30 -23.29 16.02
N VAL A 183 36.77 -22.77 14.91
CA VAL A 183 37.25 -23.11 13.57
C VAL A 183 38.63 -22.51 13.35
N GLY A 184 39.62 -23.37 13.11
CA GLY A 184 41.01 -22.99 12.85
C GLY A 184 41.27 -22.58 11.40
N SER A 185 42.54 -22.36 11.08
CA SER A 185 42.99 -21.98 9.72
C SER A 185 42.84 -23.10 8.68
N ASP A 186 42.59 -24.33 9.12
CA ASP A 186 42.20 -25.46 8.27
C ASP A 186 40.75 -25.34 7.76
N GLY A 187 39.95 -24.46 8.38
CA GLY A 187 38.59 -24.18 8.02
C GLY A 187 37.63 -25.33 8.31
N GLN A 188 37.95 -26.27 9.20
CA GLN A 188 37.08 -27.42 9.46
C GLN A 188 36.13 -27.14 10.63
N ILE A 189 34.82 -27.30 10.40
CA ILE A 189 33.82 -27.23 11.47
C ILE A 189 33.71 -28.61 12.11
N HIS A 190 34.16 -28.73 13.36
CA HIS A 190 34.01 -29.96 14.13
C HIS A 190 32.62 -30.01 14.77
N TYR A 191 31.85 -31.03 14.45
CA TYR A 191 30.48 -31.18 14.95
C TYR A 191 30.44 -31.23 16.49
N SER A 192 29.41 -30.61 17.06
CA SER A 192 29.06 -30.67 18.50
C SER A 192 27.54 -30.70 18.64
N ASP A 193 27.03 -31.51 19.57
CA ASP A 193 25.60 -31.56 19.89
C ASP A 193 25.10 -30.32 20.66
N HIS A 194 26.01 -29.47 21.13
CA HIS A 194 25.69 -28.26 21.88
C HIS A 194 25.32 -27.09 20.94
N ARG A 195 24.02 -26.90 20.74
CA ARG A 195 23.44 -25.85 19.88
C ARG A 195 23.49 -24.47 20.54
N LEU A 196 23.81 -23.45 19.75
CA LEU A 196 23.91 -22.05 20.16
C LEU A 196 22.78 -21.17 19.62
N GLY A 197 22.33 -21.38 18.39
CA GLY A 197 21.24 -20.61 17.77
C GLY A 197 21.25 -20.69 16.25
N GLY A 198 20.41 -19.90 15.57
CA GLY A 198 20.34 -19.88 14.10
C GLY A 198 21.29 -18.86 13.48
N HIS A 199 21.87 -19.20 12.32
CA HIS A 199 22.78 -18.33 11.58
C HIS A 199 22.58 -18.44 10.07
N ALA A 200 22.90 -17.36 9.35
CA ALA A 200 22.76 -17.28 7.89
C ALA A 200 24.11 -16.94 7.22
N PHE A 201 24.38 -17.56 6.07
CA PHE A 201 25.64 -17.45 5.34
C PHE A 201 25.46 -17.84 3.86
N ALA A 202 26.55 -17.81 3.09
CA ALA A 202 26.57 -18.30 1.71
C ALA A 202 27.33 -19.63 1.60
N ILE A 203 26.77 -20.60 0.87
CA ILE A 203 27.48 -21.79 0.41
C ILE A 203 28.13 -21.46 -0.93
N VAL A 204 29.46 -21.55 -1.00
CA VAL A 204 30.28 -20.99 -2.08
C VAL A 204 31.04 -22.04 -2.90
N ALA A 205 31.22 -23.23 -2.35
CA ALA A 205 31.93 -24.34 -2.99
C ALA A 205 31.50 -25.67 -2.35
N TYR A 206 31.89 -26.80 -2.96
CA TYR A 206 31.66 -28.12 -2.37
C TYR A 206 32.68 -29.14 -2.87
N ASP A 207 32.92 -30.16 -2.05
CA ASP A 207 33.69 -31.34 -2.43
C ASP A 207 33.07 -32.61 -1.81
N LYS A 208 33.79 -33.73 -1.86
CA LYS A 208 33.33 -35.02 -1.32
C LYS A 208 33.07 -35.04 0.20
N LYS A 209 33.62 -34.09 0.96
CA LYS A 209 33.49 -34.01 2.42
C LYS A 209 32.32 -33.14 2.85
N GLY A 210 31.98 -32.12 2.06
CA GLY A 210 30.90 -31.21 2.43
C GLY A 210 30.93 -29.89 1.65
N PHE A 211 30.16 -28.94 2.18
CA PHE A 211 30.01 -27.60 1.62
C PHE A 211 31.03 -26.63 2.22
N TRP A 212 31.66 -25.83 1.37
CA TRP A 212 32.43 -24.67 1.79
C TRP A 212 31.52 -23.45 1.88
N ILE A 213 31.61 -22.73 2.99
CA ILE A 213 30.80 -21.56 3.29
C ILE A 213 31.67 -20.31 3.41
N GLN A 214 31.11 -19.16 3.04
CA GLN A 214 31.64 -17.85 3.43
C GLN A 214 30.78 -17.30 4.58
N ASN A 215 31.42 -17.04 5.71
CA ASN A 215 30.77 -16.52 6.91
C ASN A 215 30.89 -14.98 7.00
N SER A 216 30.19 -14.38 7.96
CA SER A 216 30.13 -12.94 8.22
C SER A 216 30.74 -12.53 9.57
N TRP A 217 31.78 -13.23 10.03
CA TRP A 217 32.48 -12.96 11.29
C TRP A 217 33.91 -12.40 11.09
N GLY A 218 34.15 -11.82 9.90
CA GLY A 218 35.45 -11.28 9.53
C GLY A 218 36.48 -12.33 9.14
N THR A 219 37.64 -11.86 8.69
CA THR A 219 38.72 -12.69 8.15
C THR A 219 39.50 -13.45 9.23
N ASP A 220 39.36 -13.09 10.50
CA ASP A 220 40.08 -13.77 11.59
C ASP A 220 39.42 -15.10 12.00
N TRP A 221 38.20 -15.36 11.50
CA TRP A 221 37.47 -16.59 11.79
C TRP A 221 37.72 -17.66 10.72
N GLY A 222 38.00 -18.90 11.16
CA GLY A 222 38.20 -20.02 10.25
C GLY A 222 39.37 -19.85 9.29
N ARG A 223 39.21 -20.34 8.05
CA ARG A 223 40.17 -20.15 6.97
C ARG A 223 39.91 -18.81 6.28
N GLN A 224 40.31 -17.71 6.90
CA GLN A 224 40.13 -16.35 6.36
C GLN A 224 38.67 -15.96 6.09
N GLY A 225 37.75 -16.35 6.96
CA GLY A 225 36.29 -16.16 6.81
C GLY A 225 35.55 -17.36 6.21
N PHE A 226 36.27 -18.40 5.80
CA PHE A 226 35.70 -19.60 5.17
C PHE A 226 35.80 -20.82 6.07
N ALA A 227 34.85 -21.73 5.91
CA ALA A 227 34.88 -23.03 6.58
C ALA A 227 34.16 -24.11 5.77
N GLN A 228 34.42 -25.37 6.07
CA GLN A 228 33.75 -26.53 5.50
C GLN A 228 32.83 -27.13 6.55
N ILE A 229 31.54 -27.21 6.22
CA ILE A 229 30.54 -27.98 6.96
C ILE A 229 30.41 -29.36 6.29
N SER A 230 30.51 -30.43 7.07
CA SER A 230 30.35 -31.80 6.55
C SER A 230 28.91 -32.05 6.09
N TYR A 231 28.71 -33.02 5.19
CA TYR A 231 27.34 -33.37 4.77
C TYR A 231 26.48 -33.91 5.92
N ASP A 232 27.06 -34.63 6.87
CA ASP A 232 26.33 -35.15 8.04
C ASP A 232 25.86 -34.01 8.95
N ASP A 233 26.74 -33.06 9.22
CA ASP A 233 26.41 -31.85 9.99
C ASP A 233 25.34 -31.00 9.26
N TRP A 234 25.50 -30.79 7.95
CA TRP A 234 24.52 -30.08 7.15
C TRP A 234 23.14 -30.74 7.18
N LEU A 235 23.05 -32.07 7.01
CA LEU A 235 21.77 -32.79 7.05
C LEU A 235 21.12 -32.75 8.45
N ALA A 236 21.92 -32.63 9.51
CA ALA A 236 21.42 -32.52 10.88
C ALA A 236 20.93 -31.11 11.24
N ASN A 237 21.60 -30.06 10.73
CA ASN A 237 21.45 -28.69 11.22
C ASN A 237 21.02 -27.65 10.17
N GLY A 238 21.11 -27.94 8.87
CA GLY A 238 20.67 -27.05 7.79
C GLY A 238 19.16 -26.84 7.80
N THR A 239 18.71 -25.61 7.55
CA THR A 239 17.29 -25.24 7.67
C THR A 239 16.69 -24.68 6.39
N ASP A 240 17.25 -23.59 5.85
CA ASP A 240 16.74 -22.97 4.62
C ASP A 240 17.85 -22.82 3.59
N VAL A 241 17.50 -23.05 2.33
CA VAL A 241 18.40 -22.84 1.19
C VAL A 241 17.62 -22.14 0.09
N TRP A 242 18.21 -21.06 -0.42
CA TRP A 242 17.66 -20.26 -1.50
C TRP A 242 18.69 -20.11 -2.61
N VAL A 243 18.23 -20.23 -3.85
CA VAL A 243 19.02 -19.94 -5.04
C VAL A 243 18.46 -18.68 -5.71
N ALA A 244 19.36 -17.80 -6.15
CA ALA A 244 19.02 -16.46 -6.63
C ALA A 244 19.60 -16.18 -8.04
N ARG A 245 18.83 -15.48 -8.88
CA ARG A 245 19.26 -15.00 -10.20
C ARG A 245 18.97 -13.52 -10.32
N LEU A 246 20.00 -12.73 -10.67
CA LEU A 246 19.86 -11.30 -10.90
C LEU A 246 18.88 -10.99 -12.03
N GLY A 247 18.12 -9.91 -11.85
CA GLY A 247 17.27 -9.35 -12.91
C GLY A 247 18.06 -8.37 -13.78
N ALA A 248 17.50 -8.06 -14.95
CA ALA A 248 17.95 -6.91 -15.73
C ALA A 248 17.39 -5.62 -15.11
N PRO A 249 18.20 -4.55 -14.92
CA PRO A 249 17.69 -3.24 -14.53
C PRO A 249 16.72 -2.69 -15.58
N VAL A 250 15.55 -2.22 -15.15
CA VAL A 250 14.50 -1.66 -16.03
C VAL A 250 14.15 -0.24 -15.58
N ILE A 251 13.88 0.64 -16.53
CA ILE A 251 13.32 1.97 -16.28
C ILE A 251 11.89 1.98 -16.84
N LEU A 252 10.89 2.23 -15.97
CA LEU A 252 9.51 2.41 -16.38
C LEU A 252 9.24 3.89 -16.57
N LEU A 253 8.95 4.30 -17.81
CA LEU A 253 8.75 5.72 -18.14
C LEU A 253 7.29 6.18 -18.09
N SER A 254 6.33 5.26 -18.20
CA SER A 254 4.91 5.61 -18.23
C SER A 254 4.19 5.15 -16.97
N ALA A 255 3.24 5.97 -16.51
CA ALA A 255 2.33 5.66 -15.41
C ALA A 255 1.58 4.34 -15.63
N GLN A 256 1.15 4.09 -16.88
CA GLN A 256 0.49 2.85 -17.25
C GLN A 256 1.38 1.63 -17.07
N SER A 257 2.69 1.74 -17.37
CA SER A 257 3.65 0.66 -17.14
C SER A 257 3.90 0.43 -15.65
N ILE A 258 3.92 1.49 -14.84
CA ILE A 258 4.04 1.44 -13.38
C ILE A 258 2.82 0.72 -12.79
N ALA A 259 1.60 1.14 -13.14
CA ALA A 259 0.36 0.49 -12.71
C ALA A 259 0.30 -0.98 -13.15
N SER A 260 0.64 -1.27 -14.42
CA SER A 260 0.66 -2.64 -14.95
C SER A 260 1.69 -3.53 -14.26
N SER A 261 2.80 -2.97 -13.77
CA SER A 261 3.81 -3.72 -13.02
C SER A 261 3.35 -4.10 -11.60
N HIS A 262 2.32 -3.41 -11.07
CA HIS A 262 1.73 -3.67 -9.76
C HIS A 262 0.50 -4.58 -9.79
N ALA A 263 -0.14 -4.72 -10.95
CA ALA A 263 -1.33 -5.55 -11.12
C ALA A 263 -1.10 -6.99 -10.62
N ALA A 264 -2.14 -7.60 -10.04
CA ALA A 264 -2.11 -8.98 -9.57
C ALA A 264 -1.67 -9.93 -10.70
N GLY A 265 -0.64 -10.76 -10.44
CA GLY A 265 -0.09 -11.70 -11.43
C GLY A 265 1.04 -11.16 -12.31
N ALA A 266 1.42 -9.88 -12.20
CA ALA A 266 2.64 -9.38 -12.86
C ALA A 266 3.88 -10.03 -12.23
N GLY A 267 4.49 -11.00 -12.90
CA GLY A 267 5.68 -11.73 -12.45
C GLY A 267 6.99 -10.91 -12.46
N LYS A 268 6.93 -9.61 -12.20
CA LYS A 268 8.08 -8.68 -12.25
C LYS A 268 8.48 -8.22 -10.84
N SER A 269 9.76 -7.87 -10.70
CA SER A 269 10.27 -7.21 -9.48
C SER A 269 9.47 -5.93 -9.22
N ARG A 270 8.77 -5.89 -8.06
CA ARG A 270 7.98 -4.74 -7.58
C ARG A 270 8.85 -3.52 -7.22
N ALA A 271 10.18 -3.65 -7.29
CA ALA A 271 11.14 -2.60 -6.92
C ALA A 271 10.94 -1.31 -7.71
N TYR A 272 10.70 -1.43 -9.01
CA TYR A 272 10.61 -0.28 -9.90
C TYR A 272 9.52 0.69 -9.48
N ALA A 273 8.33 0.16 -9.22
CA ALA A 273 7.17 0.99 -8.95
C ALA A 273 7.00 1.34 -7.46
N TYR A 274 7.72 0.66 -6.55
CA TYR A 274 7.83 1.11 -5.15
C TYR A 274 8.35 2.54 -5.04
N SER A 275 9.44 2.88 -5.75
CA SER A 275 10.07 4.21 -5.67
C SER A 275 9.13 5.36 -6.09
N ASP A 276 8.24 5.10 -7.05
CA ASP A 276 7.28 6.08 -7.55
C ASP A 276 6.06 6.24 -6.65
N LEU A 277 5.56 5.15 -6.08
CA LEU A 277 4.32 5.14 -5.30
C LEU A 277 4.55 5.42 -3.82
N ARG A 278 5.71 5.03 -3.26
CA ARG A 278 6.02 5.19 -1.83
C ARG A 278 5.81 6.61 -1.30
N PRO A 279 6.19 7.69 -2.01
CA PRO A 279 5.96 9.07 -1.55
C PRO A 279 4.48 9.47 -1.39
N HIS A 280 3.54 8.62 -1.81
CA HIS A 280 2.12 8.90 -1.87
C HIS A 280 1.28 7.95 -1.00
N ILE A 281 1.92 7.08 -0.21
CA ILE A 281 1.24 6.04 0.57
C ILE A 281 1.55 6.20 2.06
N ILE A 282 0.49 6.12 2.87
CA ILE A 282 0.56 5.93 4.32
C ILE A 282 -0.19 4.64 4.66
N SER A 283 0.56 3.59 4.99
CA SER A 283 0.00 2.27 5.32
C SER A 283 -0.34 2.15 6.79
N LEU A 284 -1.56 1.67 7.05
CA LEU A 284 -2.17 1.55 8.36
C LEU A 284 -2.60 0.11 8.62
N GLY A 285 -2.37 -0.36 9.83
CA GLY A 285 -2.77 -1.67 10.33
C GLY A 285 -3.87 -1.54 11.39
N ASN A 286 -3.85 -2.47 12.33
CA ASN A 286 -4.82 -2.56 13.42
C ASN A 286 -4.77 -1.32 14.32
N ASP A 287 -5.89 -0.99 14.94
CA ASP A 287 -6.14 0.18 15.77
C ASP A 287 -5.79 1.52 15.06
N GLY A 288 -5.82 1.50 13.73
CA GLY A 288 -5.44 2.64 12.89
C GLY A 288 -3.98 3.08 13.02
N GLN A 289 -3.11 2.22 13.57
CA GLN A 289 -1.69 2.50 13.74
C GLN A 289 -0.93 2.31 12.43
N LEU A 290 0.27 2.89 12.35
CA LEU A 290 1.15 2.69 11.21
C LEU A 290 1.57 1.22 11.07
N LYS A 291 1.49 0.68 9.86
CA LYS A 291 1.98 -0.67 9.52
C LYS A 291 3.36 -0.55 8.88
N ALA A 292 4.44 -0.79 9.63
CA ALA A 292 5.81 -0.65 9.12
C ALA A 292 6.26 -1.78 8.18
N GLY A 293 5.63 -2.96 8.28
CA GLY A 293 5.94 -4.14 7.47
C GLY A 293 5.18 -4.23 6.13
N GLY A 294 5.62 -5.12 5.26
CA GLY A 294 5.02 -5.35 3.94
C GLY A 294 5.51 -4.42 2.83
N ASP A 295 4.86 -4.50 1.66
CA ASP A 295 5.34 -3.91 0.40
C ASP A 295 5.44 -2.40 0.48
N PHE A 296 4.42 -1.75 1.05
CA PHE A 296 4.36 -0.31 1.27
C PHE A 296 4.31 0.04 2.75
N GLY A 297 4.94 -0.77 3.60
CA GLY A 297 5.00 -0.52 5.03
C GLY A 297 5.50 0.90 5.34
N THR A 298 4.83 1.58 6.27
CA THR A 298 5.07 2.97 6.65
C THR A 298 5.45 3.08 8.11
N SER A 299 6.63 3.62 8.41
CA SER A 299 7.06 3.99 9.77
C SER A 299 6.80 5.48 10.07
N GLN A 300 6.85 5.87 11.34
CA GLN A 300 6.68 7.28 11.75
C GLN A 300 7.68 8.21 11.03
N GLN A 301 8.92 7.76 10.91
CA GLN A 301 9.97 8.52 10.25
C GLN A 301 9.72 8.64 8.75
N GLU A 302 9.13 7.64 8.10
CA GLU A 302 8.78 7.75 6.70
C GLU A 302 7.59 8.68 6.45
N VAL A 303 6.60 8.75 7.37
CA VAL A 303 5.55 9.80 7.30
C VAL A 303 6.20 11.19 7.37
N LYS A 304 7.19 11.38 8.25
CA LYS A 304 7.94 12.65 8.32
C LYS A 304 8.66 12.95 7.00
N THR A 305 9.38 11.98 6.44
CA THR A 305 10.08 12.13 5.16
C THR A 305 9.13 12.47 4.01
N LEU A 306 7.93 11.88 3.98
CA LEU A 306 6.91 12.18 2.99
C LEU A 306 6.59 13.69 2.93
N PHE A 307 6.32 14.31 4.08
CA PHE A 307 5.98 15.74 4.14
C PHE A 307 7.21 16.66 4.08
N ALA A 308 8.31 16.28 4.73
CA ALA A 308 9.49 17.14 4.89
C ALA A 308 10.43 17.13 3.68
N GLU A 309 10.51 16.02 2.94
CA GLU A 309 11.47 15.81 1.86
C GLU A 309 10.75 15.53 0.53
N ASP A 310 9.89 14.51 0.47
CA ASP A 310 9.29 14.07 -0.79
C ASP A 310 8.36 15.10 -1.42
N PHE A 311 7.45 15.63 -0.62
CA PHE A 311 6.55 16.68 -1.07
C PHE A 311 7.32 17.86 -1.65
N LYS A 312 8.36 18.34 -0.95
CA LYS A 312 9.18 19.48 -1.40
C LYS A 312 9.92 19.16 -2.70
N ARG A 313 10.53 17.98 -2.80
CA ARG A 313 11.25 17.51 -3.99
C ARG A 313 10.34 17.40 -5.21
N ILE A 314 9.16 16.78 -5.05
CA ILE A 314 8.23 16.52 -6.15
C ILE A 314 7.54 17.82 -6.61
N THR A 315 7.24 18.73 -5.68
CA THR A 315 6.49 19.96 -5.96
C THR A 315 7.35 21.20 -6.22
N GLN A 316 8.69 21.05 -6.31
CA GLN A 316 9.63 22.18 -6.40
C GLN A 316 9.35 23.16 -7.55
N ASN A 317 8.82 22.67 -8.67
CA ASN A 317 8.55 23.46 -9.88
C ASN A 317 7.06 23.81 -10.05
N TRP A 318 6.23 23.51 -9.06
CA TRP A 318 4.79 23.74 -9.16
C TRP A 318 4.47 25.20 -8.89
N LYS A 319 3.58 25.76 -9.71
CA LYS A 319 3.05 27.11 -9.51
C LYS A 319 2.12 27.16 -8.32
N LYS A 320 1.29 26.12 -8.17
CA LYS A 320 0.30 26.03 -7.11
C LYS A 320 0.30 24.64 -6.48
N LYS A 321 0.67 24.59 -5.21
CA LYS A 321 0.81 23.33 -4.47
C LYS A 321 -0.52 22.91 -3.87
N ARG A 322 -0.99 21.72 -4.24
CA ARG A 322 -2.22 21.11 -3.72
C ARG A 322 -1.90 19.75 -3.12
N ILE A 323 -2.41 19.46 -1.92
CA ILE A 323 -2.33 18.14 -1.30
C ILE A 323 -3.72 17.53 -1.33
N LEU A 324 -3.84 16.33 -1.91
CA LEU A 324 -5.05 15.52 -1.87
C LEU A 324 -4.87 14.41 -0.83
N LEU A 325 -5.67 14.43 0.23
CA LEU A 325 -5.81 13.33 1.18
C LEU A 325 -6.92 12.38 0.68
N TYR A 326 -6.56 11.15 0.37
CA TYR A 326 -7.47 10.14 -0.15
C TYR A 326 -7.58 8.95 0.79
N ALA A 327 -8.80 8.52 1.09
CA ALA A 327 -9.09 7.26 1.77
C ALA A 327 -10.02 6.42 0.89
N HIS A 328 -9.55 5.23 0.51
CA HIS A 328 -10.31 4.28 -0.31
C HIS A 328 -11.47 3.63 0.47
N GLY A 329 -12.36 2.96 -0.25
CA GLY A 329 -13.47 2.19 0.33
C GLY A 329 -13.00 0.98 1.14
N GLY A 330 -13.84 0.55 2.08
CA GLY A 330 -13.56 -0.56 3.01
C GLY A 330 -13.56 -1.95 2.35
N LEU A 331 -13.57 -2.02 1.02
CA LEU A 331 -13.69 -3.24 0.22
C LEU A 331 -12.44 -3.55 -0.59
N VAL A 332 -11.45 -2.66 -0.50
CA VAL A 332 -10.32 -2.62 -1.40
C VAL A 332 -9.11 -3.19 -0.65
N ASP A 333 -8.57 -4.29 -1.16
CA ASP A 333 -7.32 -4.83 -0.64
C ASP A 333 -6.13 -3.90 -0.92
N GLU A 334 -5.03 -4.10 -0.20
CA GLU A 334 -3.81 -3.26 -0.31
C GLU A 334 -3.29 -3.18 -1.76
N THR A 335 -3.35 -4.26 -2.54
CA THR A 335 -2.86 -4.28 -3.93
C THR A 335 -3.76 -3.44 -4.83
N SER A 336 -5.08 -3.63 -4.71
CA SER A 336 -6.08 -2.88 -5.49
C SER A 336 -6.00 -1.37 -5.18
N ALA A 337 -5.88 -0.99 -3.90
CA ALA A 337 -5.78 0.41 -3.50
C ALA A 337 -4.50 1.08 -4.04
N VAL A 338 -3.37 0.38 -4.00
CA VAL A 338 -2.10 0.84 -4.60
C VAL A 338 -2.20 0.94 -6.11
N GLN A 339 -2.90 0.00 -6.77
CA GLN A 339 -3.12 0.06 -8.21
C GLN A 339 -3.95 1.30 -8.60
N ARG A 340 -5.04 1.62 -7.90
CA ARG A 340 -5.84 2.83 -8.14
C ARG A 340 -5.01 4.10 -8.01
N LEU A 341 -4.17 4.19 -6.96
CA LEU A 341 -3.23 5.30 -6.82
C LEU A 341 -2.28 5.39 -8.01
N ALA A 342 -1.72 4.27 -8.47
CA ALA A 342 -0.80 4.25 -9.61
C ALA A 342 -1.46 4.75 -10.91
N GLU A 343 -2.74 4.47 -11.11
CA GLU A 343 -3.49 4.87 -12.30
C GLU A 343 -3.75 6.39 -12.35
N TYR A 344 -4.12 7.00 -11.22
CA TYR A 344 -4.47 8.43 -11.20
C TYR A 344 -3.32 9.37 -10.82
N ARG A 345 -2.28 8.85 -10.15
CA ARG A 345 -1.15 9.65 -9.65
C ARG A 345 -0.54 10.53 -10.74
N ALA A 346 -0.26 9.97 -11.92
CA ALA A 346 0.43 10.75 -12.96
C ALA A 346 -0.39 11.95 -13.42
N VAL A 347 -1.70 11.73 -13.66
CA VAL A 347 -2.62 12.81 -14.02
C VAL A 347 -2.70 13.85 -12.90
N MET A 348 -2.75 13.43 -11.64
CA MET A 348 -2.76 14.35 -10.50
C MET A 348 -1.49 15.20 -10.44
N LEU A 349 -0.30 14.59 -10.55
CA LEU A 349 0.98 15.29 -10.51
C LEU A 349 1.16 16.25 -11.69
N GLU A 350 0.75 15.87 -12.90
CA GLU A 350 0.74 16.75 -14.08
C GLU A 350 -0.15 17.99 -13.89
N ASN A 351 -1.13 17.91 -13.00
CA ASN A 351 -2.05 19.00 -12.67
C ASN A 351 -1.71 19.67 -11.32
N GLU A 352 -0.48 19.49 -10.82
CA GLU A 352 0.01 20.08 -9.56
C GLU A 352 -0.82 19.68 -8.32
N VAL A 353 -1.32 18.43 -8.31
CA VAL A 353 -2.00 17.80 -7.18
C VAL A 353 -1.14 16.65 -6.66
N TYR A 354 -0.76 16.73 -5.38
CA TYR A 354 0.04 15.72 -4.70
C TYR A 354 -0.89 14.76 -3.93
N PRO A 355 -1.16 13.55 -4.45
CA PRO A 355 -2.00 12.60 -3.74
C PRO A 355 -1.26 11.94 -2.58
N ILE A 356 -1.94 11.80 -1.45
CA ILE A 356 -1.55 11.00 -0.30
C ILE A 356 -2.72 10.04 -0.03
N SER A 357 -2.50 8.77 -0.31
CA SER A 357 -3.46 7.70 -0.08
C SER A 357 -3.19 7.04 1.27
N PHE A 358 -4.21 7.01 2.12
CA PHE A 358 -4.23 6.14 3.29
C PHE A 358 -4.63 4.74 2.84
N ILE A 359 -3.74 3.77 3.04
CA ILE A 359 -3.97 2.36 2.71
C ILE A 359 -4.19 1.63 4.03
N TRP A 360 -5.39 1.13 4.25
CA TRP A 360 -5.82 0.64 5.56
C TRP A 360 -6.53 -0.70 5.42
N HIS A 361 -6.39 -1.55 6.44
CA HIS A 361 -6.88 -2.93 6.39
C HIS A 361 -8.39 -2.98 6.41
N SER A 362 -8.95 -3.36 5.26
CA SER A 362 -10.37 -3.62 5.11
C SER A 362 -10.56 -4.68 4.02
N ASP A 363 -10.18 -5.93 4.31
CA ASP A 363 -10.63 -7.08 3.50
C ASP A 363 -12.08 -7.47 3.89
N PHE A 364 -12.91 -6.45 4.12
CA PHE A 364 -14.30 -6.62 4.52
C PHE A 364 -15.11 -7.21 3.37
N TRP A 365 -14.73 -6.97 2.11
CA TRP A 365 -15.44 -7.53 0.97
C TRP A 365 -15.35 -9.05 0.93
N SER A 366 -14.14 -9.62 1.02
CA SER A 366 -13.98 -11.08 1.02
C SER A 366 -14.72 -11.69 2.20
N THR A 367 -14.68 -11.03 3.36
CA THR A 367 -15.40 -11.40 4.57
C THR A 367 -16.91 -11.37 4.35
N ALA A 368 -17.46 -10.30 3.76
CA ALA A 368 -18.87 -10.15 3.44
C ALA A 368 -19.32 -11.20 2.41
N THR A 369 -18.54 -11.45 1.35
CA THR A 369 -18.85 -12.52 0.38
C THR A 369 -18.81 -13.90 1.01
N ASN A 370 -17.84 -14.19 1.88
CA ASN A 370 -17.76 -15.47 2.59
C ASN A 370 -18.98 -15.67 3.51
N ILE A 371 -19.38 -14.61 4.22
CA ILE A 371 -20.58 -14.62 5.07
C ILE A 371 -21.84 -14.85 4.24
N LEU A 372 -21.95 -14.18 3.09
CA LEU A 372 -23.08 -14.32 2.17
C LEU A 372 -23.13 -15.73 1.54
N GLU A 373 -22.00 -16.29 1.13
CA GLU A 373 -21.90 -17.67 0.63
C GLU A 373 -22.30 -18.69 1.69
N GLU A 374 -21.84 -18.53 2.93
CA GLU A 374 -22.21 -19.39 4.06
C GLU A 374 -23.71 -19.26 4.38
N ALA A 375 -24.26 -18.04 4.35
CA ALA A 375 -25.69 -17.78 4.52
C ALA A 375 -26.53 -18.47 3.44
N LEU A 376 -26.07 -18.47 2.18
CA LEU A 376 -26.70 -19.21 1.08
C LEU A 376 -26.58 -20.73 1.27
N ARG A 377 -25.42 -21.25 1.67
CA ARG A 377 -25.17 -22.70 1.83
C ARG A 377 -26.04 -23.32 2.90
N ARG A 378 -26.28 -22.60 4.01
CA ARG A 378 -27.20 -23.05 5.08
C ARG A 378 -28.66 -23.14 4.62
N ARG A 379 -28.98 -22.76 3.37
CA ARG A 379 -30.36 -22.56 2.90
C ARG A 379 -30.91 -23.58 1.89
N LYS A 380 -30.18 -24.53 1.27
CA LYS A 380 -30.79 -25.35 0.16
C LYS A 380 -31.02 -26.85 0.44
N PRO A 381 -32.11 -27.46 -0.11
CA PRO A 381 -33.24 -26.89 -0.86
C PRO A 381 -34.65 -27.35 -0.41
N GLU A 382 -35.58 -26.41 -0.22
CA GLU A 382 -36.97 -26.63 -0.64
C GLU A 382 -37.14 -25.93 -1.99
N GLY A 383 -37.55 -26.68 -3.01
CA GLY A 383 -37.73 -26.17 -4.36
C GLY A 383 -38.80 -25.08 -4.41
N PHE A 384 -38.84 -24.30 -5.50
CA PHE A 384 -40.06 -24.09 -6.28
C PHE A 384 -39.83 -23.22 -7.52
N LEU A 385 -40.91 -23.21 -8.30
CA LEU A 385 -41.18 -22.83 -9.67
C LEU A 385 -40.90 -21.39 -10.09
N ASP A 386 -40.81 -21.26 -11.41
CA ASP A 386 -40.55 -20.09 -12.23
C ASP A 386 -41.87 -19.35 -12.54
N ALA A 387 -42.20 -18.31 -11.74
CA ALA A 387 -43.07 -17.17 -12.09
C ALA A 387 -43.32 -16.23 -10.86
N SER A 388 -42.28 -15.73 -10.20
CA SER A 388 -42.36 -14.55 -9.28
C SER A 388 -40.97 -14.10 -8.82
N LEU A 389 -40.07 -13.79 -9.75
CA LEU A 389 -38.65 -13.51 -9.46
C LEU A 389 -38.46 -12.34 -8.48
N ASP A 390 -39.08 -11.18 -8.70
CA ASP A 390 -38.82 -9.98 -7.88
C ASP A 390 -39.26 -10.14 -6.41
N PHE A 391 -40.46 -10.67 -6.16
CA PHE A 391 -40.95 -10.92 -4.79
C PHE A 391 -40.13 -11.97 -4.04
N MET A 392 -39.57 -12.95 -4.76
CA MET A 392 -38.70 -13.96 -4.14
C MET A 392 -37.29 -13.43 -3.87
N LEU A 393 -36.76 -12.54 -4.72
CA LEU A 393 -35.45 -11.91 -4.53
C LEU A 393 -35.45 -11.00 -3.30
N ASP A 394 -36.50 -10.21 -3.09
CA ASP A 394 -36.61 -9.36 -1.89
C ASP A 394 -36.67 -10.19 -0.60
N ARG A 395 -37.44 -11.30 -0.58
CA ARG A 395 -37.48 -12.22 0.56
C ARG A 395 -36.20 -13.03 0.74
N LEU A 396 -35.44 -13.26 -0.33
CA LEU A 396 -34.12 -13.90 -0.28
C LEU A 396 -33.14 -12.95 0.42
N ASP A 397 -33.09 -11.69 0.00
CA ASP A 397 -32.23 -10.67 0.58
C ASP A 397 -32.56 -10.44 2.07
N ASP A 398 -33.84 -10.32 2.44
CA ASP A 398 -34.26 -10.15 3.84
C ASP A 398 -33.81 -11.32 4.74
N ALA A 399 -33.86 -12.56 4.21
CA ALA A 399 -33.37 -13.73 4.93
C ALA A 399 -31.84 -13.75 5.04
N LEU A 400 -31.13 -13.32 3.99
CA LEU A 400 -29.68 -13.19 3.98
C LEU A 400 -29.21 -12.13 4.98
N GLU A 401 -29.90 -10.99 5.11
CA GLU A 401 -29.58 -9.91 6.06
C GLU A 401 -29.55 -10.42 7.51
N VAL A 402 -30.57 -11.19 7.92
CA VAL A 402 -30.67 -11.77 9.28
C VAL A 402 -29.57 -12.80 9.54
N VAL A 403 -29.29 -13.67 8.55
CA VAL A 403 -28.28 -14.72 8.69
C VAL A 403 -26.87 -14.12 8.66
N ALA A 404 -26.59 -13.17 7.76
CA ALA A 404 -25.31 -12.49 7.66
C ALA A 404 -24.96 -11.71 8.94
N ARG A 405 -25.94 -11.06 9.57
CA ARG A 405 -25.75 -10.42 10.89
C ARG A 405 -25.39 -11.44 11.96
N SER A 406 -26.01 -12.61 11.93
CA SER A 406 -25.76 -13.72 12.88
C SER A 406 -24.42 -14.42 12.63
N LEU A 407 -23.86 -14.30 11.42
CA LEU A 407 -22.53 -14.78 11.01
C LEU A 407 -21.42 -13.72 11.24
N MET A 408 -21.54 -12.93 12.30
CA MET A 408 -20.54 -11.93 12.72
C MET A 408 -20.32 -10.74 11.77
N GLY A 409 -21.14 -10.54 10.74
CA GLY A 409 -20.97 -9.43 9.78
C GLY A 409 -20.98 -8.04 10.42
N LYS A 410 -21.82 -7.83 11.45
CA LYS A 410 -21.81 -6.59 12.26
C LYS A 410 -20.50 -6.41 13.02
N ALA A 411 -19.97 -7.47 13.63
CA ALA A 411 -18.74 -7.38 14.41
C ALA A 411 -17.54 -7.01 13.52
N GLN A 412 -17.46 -7.62 12.33
CA GLN A 412 -16.43 -7.30 11.33
C GLN A 412 -16.57 -5.86 10.79
N TRP A 413 -17.80 -5.39 10.58
CA TRP A 413 -18.07 -4.01 10.18
C TRP A 413 -17.69 -3.01 11.29
N ASP A 414 -18.00 -3.31 12.56
CA ASP A 414 -17.64 -2.48 13.69
C ASP A 414 -16.12 -2.42 13.89
N GLU A 415 -15.41 -3.55 13.80
CA GLU A 415 -13.94 -3.61 13.86
C GLU A 415 -13.30 -2.72 12.77
N MET A 416 -13.82 -2.78 11.54
CA MET A 416 -13.37 -1.91 10.45
C MET A 416 -13.58 -0.44 10.78
N LYS A 417 -14.77 -0.05 11.30
CA LYS A 417 -15.06 1.34 11.70
C LYS A 417 -14.17 1.79 12.86
N GLU A 418 -13.93 0.93 13.84
CA GLU A 418 -13.06 1.20 14.97
C GLU A 418 -11.63 1.49 14.49
N ASN A 419 -11.07 0.65 13.62
CA ASN A 419 -9.77 0.88 12.99
C ASN A 419 -9.72 2.20 12.20
N ALA A 420 -10.77 2.49 11.42
CA ALA A 420 -10.87 3.71 10.61
C ALA A 420 -10.88 4.98 11.48
N LEU A 421 -11.67 4.98 12.55
CA LEU A 421 -11.76 6.11 13.48
C LEU A 421 -10.47 6.25 14.31
N ALA A 422 -9.95 5.13 14.83
CA ALA A 422 -8.74 5.06 15.64
C ALA A 422 -7.51 5.65 14.92
N ALA A 423 -7.46 5.58 13.59
CA ALA A 423 -6.37 6.12 12.79
C ALA A 423 -6.10 7.62 13.01
N THR A 424 -7.14 8.38 13.38
CA THR A 424 -7.01 9.80 13.74
C THR A 424 -7.33 10.04 15.21
N GLU A 425 -8.23 9.25 15.80
CA GLU A 425 -8.65 9.47 17.17
C GLU A 425 -7.55 9.16 18.19
N ASN A 426 -6.79 8.10 17.98
CA ASN A 426 -5.73 7.71 18.89
C ASN A 426 -4.53 8.64 18.70
N GLU A 427 -3.82 8.95 19.80
CA GLU A 427 -2.61 9.77 19.74
C GLU A 427 -1.48 9.09 18.94
N SER A 428 -1.47 7.75 18.95
CA SER A 428 -0.59 6.90 18.14
C SER A 428 -1.14 6.59 16.74
N GLY A 429 -2.33 7.10 16.38
CA GLY A 429 -2.96 6.84 15.09
C GLY A 429 -2.12 7.37 13.93
N GLY A 430 -1.97 6.60 12.85
CA GLY A 430 -1.09 6.97 11.74
C GLY A 430 -1.59 8.19 10.96
N ALA A 431 -2.90 8.37 10.83
CA ALA A 431 -3.49 9.56 10.22
C ALA A 431 -3.37 10.79 11.13
N ARG A 432 -3.43 10.61 12.46
CA ARG A 432 -3.14 11.66 13.45
C ARG A 432 -1.72 12.20 13.30
N LEU A 433 -0.75 11.30 13.12
CA LEU A 433 0.64 11.66 12.85
C LEU A 433 0.81 12.37 11.50
N ALA A 434 0.12 11.89 10.45
CA ALA A 434 0.13 12.55 9.15
C ALA A 434 -0.39 14.00 9.25
N LEU A 435 -1.48 14.23 9.99
CA LEU A 435 -2.02 15.57 10.24
C LEU A 435 -1.02 16.48 10.95
N LYS A 436 -0.25 15.96 11.90
CA LYS A 436 0.80 16.74 12.58
C LYS A 436 1.80 17.29 11.57
N TYR A 437 2.39 16.44 10.74
CA TYR A 437 3.39 16.85 9.76
C TYR A 437 2.80 17.68 8.63
N LEU A 438 1.56 17.40 8.22
CA LEU A 438 0.82 18.26 7.30
C LEU A 438 0.67 19.67 7.87
N SER A 439 0.32 19.81 9.16
CA SER A 439 0.17 21.12 9.78
C SER A 439 1.49 21.88 9.87
N GLU A 440 2.60 21.18 10.15
CA GLU A 440 3.94 21.78 10.17
C GLU A 440 4.33 22.30 8.78
N LEU A 441 3.98 21.55 7.73
CA LEU A 441 4.19 21.95 6.34
C LEU A 441 3.33 23.17 5.94
N VAL A 442 2.04 23.15 6.24
CA VAL A 442 1.12 24.27 5.93
C VAL A 442 1.50 25.54 6.72
N LYS A 443 1.99 25.41 7.95
CA LYS A 443 2.52 26.55 8.73
C LYS A 443 3.74 27.18 8.06
N GLN A 444 4.57 26.40 7.37
CA GLN A 444 5.71 26.90 6.60
C GLN A 444 5.28 27.48 5.24
N GLU A 445 4.27 26.88 4.61
CA GLU A 445 3.78 27.27 3.29
C GLU A 445 2.23 27.42 3.30
N PRO A 446 1.70 28.56 3.80
CA PRO A 446 0.25 28.76 3.97
C PRO A 446 -0.56 28.78 2.66
N ALA A 447 0.10 28.87 1.51
CA ALA A 447 -0.52 28.86 0.20
C ALA A 447 -0.91 27.44 -0.29
N ILE A 448 -0.51 26.39 0.42
CA ILE A 448 -0.86 25.01 0.06
C ILE A 448 -2.37 24.81 0.22
N GLU A 449 -3.03 24.33 -0.84
CA GLU A 449 -4.44 23.95 -0.78
C GLU A 449 -4.60 22.50 -0.30
N ILE A 450 -5.52 22.28 0.63
CA ILE A 450 -5.85 20.93 1.12
C ILE A 450 -7.16 20.46 0.51
N HIS A 451 -7.12 19.26 -0.07
CA HIS A 451 -8.26 18.60 -0.68
C HIS A 451 -8.45 17.23 -0.02
N VAL A 452 -9.70 16.81 0.13
CA VAL A 452 -10.07 15.55 0.76
C VAL A 452 -11.01 14.78 -0.15
N VAL A 453 -10.72 13.50 -0.38
CA VAL A 453 -11.61 12.58 -1.12
C VAL A 453 -11.77 11.29 -0.33
N GLY A 454 -13.02 10.93 -0.02
CA GLY A 454 -13.36 9.69 0.67
C GLY A 454 -14.33 8.86 -0.15
N HIS A 455 -13.98 7.60 -0.42
CA HIS A 455 -14.89 6.65 -1.05
C HIS A 455 -15.44 5.67 -0.03
N SER A 456 -16.74 5.40 -0.04
CA SER A 456 -17.37 4.40 0.83
C SER A 456 -16.92 4.53 2.29
N ALA A 457 -16.33 3.49 2.89
CA ALA A 457 -15.84 3.54 4.27
C ALA A 457 -14.68 4.51 4.51
N GLY A 458 -14.00 4.99 3.46
CA GLY A 458 -13.07 6.10 3.54
C GLY A 458 -13.73 7.39 4.09
N SER A 459 -15.05 7.55 3.95
CA SER A 459 -15.78 8.65 4.60
C SER A 459 -15.87 8.51 6.13
N ILE A 460 -15.78 7.28 6.66
CA ILE A 460 -15.70 6.99 8.10
C ILE A 460 -14.29 7.31 8.58
N PHE A 461 -13.28 6.82 7.87
CA PHE A 461 -11.86 7.10 8.13
C PHE A 461 -11.56 8.60 8.19
N LEU A 462 -12.06 9.35 7.21
CA LEU A 462 -11.79 10.79 7.10
C LEU A 462 -12.62 11.65 8.07
N ALA A 463 -13.65 11.11 8.72
CA ALA A 463 -14.52 11.87 9.61
C ALA A 463 -13.74 12.57 10.74
N PRO A 464 -12.96 11.85 11.58
CA PRO A 464 -12.16 12.50 12.62
C PRO A 464 -11.04 13.36 12.05
N LEU A 465 -10.47 12.98 10.89
CA LEU A 465 -9.41 13.73 10.22
C LEU A 465 -9.90 15.12 9.81
N VAL A 466 -11.03 15.19 9.10
CA VAL A 466 -11.67 16.43 8.67
C VAL A 466 -11.98 17.30 9.88
N ARG A 467 -12.59 16.72 10.92
CA ARG A 467 -12.98 17.46 12.11
C ARG A 467 -11.78 18.08 12.83
N LEU A 468 -10.66 17.35 12.96
CA LEU A 468 -9.44 17.85 13.60
C LEU A 468 -8.70 18.86 12.74
N LEU A 469 -8.65 18.65 11.43
CA LEU A 469 -7.98 19.57 10.53
C LEU A 469 -8.63 20.97 10.57
N THR A 470 -9.96 21.03 10.54
CA THR A 470 -10.71 22.30 10.46
C THR A 470 -11.11 22.89 11.81
N ALA A 471 -11.09 22.12 12.90
CA ALA A 471 -11.34 22.64 14.24
C ALA A 471 -10.30 23.71 14.61
N PRO A 472 -10.66 24.75 15.40
CA PRO A 472 -9.69 25.71 15.90
C PRO A 472 -8.61 25.02 16.75
N GLU A 473 -7.47 25.69 16.93
CA GLU A 473 -6.34 25.15 17.74
C GLU A 473 -6.72 24.98 19.23
N GLU A 474 -7.76 25.67 19.69
CA GLU A 474 -8.37 25.47 20.99
C GLU A 474 -8.99 24.08 21.15
N LYS A 475 -9.18 23.64 22.40
CA LYS A 475 -9.81 22.34 22.66
C LYS A 475 -11.24 22.33 22.13
N ILE A 476 -11.55 21.31 21.34
CA ILE A 476 -12.91 21.01 20.91
C ILE A 476 -13.78 20.83 22.16
N THR A 477 -14.82 21.64 22.28
CA THR A 477 -15.67 21.72 23.48
C THR A 477 -16.81 20.70 23.49
N GLU A 478 -17.14 20.14 22.32
CA GLU A 478 -18.33 19.30 22.08
C GLU A 478 -18.08 18.22 21.02
N GLY A 479 -18.88 17.16 21.03
CA GLY A 479 -18.78 16.03 20.09
C GLY A 479 -17.79 14.94 20.53
N TYR A 480 -17.64 13.91 19.70
CA TYR A 480 -16.86 12.70 20.02
C TYR A 480 -15.34 12.93 20.12
N LEU A 481 -14.85 14.08 19.66
CA LEU A 481 -13.45 14.51 19.79
C LEU A 481 -13.24 15.56 20.88
N LYS A 482 -14.20 15.72 21.80
CA LYS A 482 -14.13 16.68 22.91
C LYS A 482 -12.82 16.54 23.67
N GLY A 483 -12.16 17.67 23.92
CA GLY A 483 -10.89 17.76 24.63
C GLY A 483 -9.65 17.69 23.74
N LYS A 484 -9.79 17.29 22.47
CA LYS A 484 -8.69 17.33 21.47
C LYS A 484 -8.57 18.72 20.86
N SER A 485 -7.35 19.14 20.50
CA SER A 485 -7.10 20.37 19.75
C SER A 485 -7.08 20.11 18.24
N GLY A 486 -7.69 21.03 17.49
CA GLY A 486 -7.62 21.05 16.04
C GLY A 486 -6.37 21.75 15.49
N TYR A 487 -6.34 21.95 14.17
CA TYR A 487 -5.23 22.62 13.47
C TYR A 487 -5.63 23.95 12.82
N GLY A 488 -6.91 24.28 12.74
CA GLY A 488 -7.42 25.51 12.12
C GLY A 488 -7.12 25.62 10.62
N ILE A 489 -6.86 24.49 9.94
CA ILE A 489 -6.50 24.45 8.51
C ILE A 489 -7.78 24.22 7.70
N PRO A 490 -8.15 25.14 6.80
CA PRO A 490 -9.32 24.96 5.95
C PRO A 490 -9.06 23.89 4.87
N ILE A 491 -10.12 23.18 4.49
CA ILE A 491 -10.16 22.26 3.38
C ILE A 491 -10.78 23.01 2.18
N THR A 492 -10.02 23.12 1.09
CA THR A 492 -10.44 23.77 -0.15
C THR A 492 -11.58 23.01 -0.82
N THR A 493 -11.44 21.69 -0.97
CA THR A 493 -12.53 20.82 -1.45
C THR A 493 -12.61 19.53 -0.66
N CYS A 494 -13.83 19.12 -0.30
CA CYS A 494 -14.11 17.80 0.27
C CYS A 494 -15.13 17.09 -0.62
N THR A 495 -14.75 15.95 -1.20
CA THR A 495 -15.64 15.13 -2.05
C THR A 495 -15.83 13.76 -1.42
N LEU A 496 -17.07 13.34 -1.22
CA LEU A 496 -17.41 12.01 -0.74
C LEU A 496 -18.12 11.22 -1.84
N TRP A 497 -17.57 10.06 -2.21
CA TRP A 497 -18.15 9.13 -3.17
C TRP A 497 -18.83 7.98 -2.44
N ALA A 498 -20.14 7.81 -2.64
CA ALA A 498 -20.98 6.80 -2.00
C ALA A 498 -20.63 6.55 -0.52
N PRO A 499 -20.58 7.60 0.33
CA PRO A 499 -20.03 7.49 1.68
C PRO A 499 -20.79 6.47 2.54
N ALA A 500 -20.06 5.55 3.17
CA ALA A 500 -20.64 4.54 4.05
C ALA A 500 -20.79 5.03 5.51
N CYS A 501 -20.39 6.27 5.80
CA CYS A 501 -20.62 6.86 7.11
C CYS A 501 -22.12 7.04 7.38
N THR A 502 -22.50 6.83 8.64
CA THR A 502 -23.85 7.12 9.09
C THR A 502 -24.12 8.62 8.99
N ILE A 503 -25.39 8.98 8.81
CA ILE A 503 -25.81 10.38 8.87
C ILE A 503 -25.41 11.02 10.21
N ASP A 504 -25.49 10.28 11.32
CA ASP A 504 -25.03 10.73 12.64
C ASP A 504 -23.53 11.09 12.66
N LEU A 505 -22.67 10.24 12.10
CA LEU A 505 -21.24 10.54 12.00
C LEU A 505 -21.00 11.75 11.08
N PHE A 506 -21.73 11.85 9.97
CA PHE A 506 -21.66 13.00 9.07
C PHE A 506 -22.01 14.32 9.78
N LYS A 507 -23.11 14.33 10.53
CA LYS A 507 -23.55 15.47 11.36
C LYS A 507 -22.52 15.86 12.41
N LYS A 508 -21.84 14.90 13.03
CA LYS A 508 -20.83 15.19 14.07
C LYS A 508 -19.50 15.68 13.50
N ALA A 509 -19.12 15.22 12.32
CA ALA A 509 -17.78 15.43 11.79
C ALA A 509 -17.73 16.50 10.68
N TYR A 510 -18.63 16.41 9.69
CA TYR A 510 -18.55 17.18 8.46
C TYR A 510 -19.43 18.44 8.50
N ILE A 511 -20.68 18.36 9.00
CA ILE A 511 -21.58 19.53 9.05
C ILE A 511 -20.94 20.71 9.78
N PRO A 512 -20.32 20.55 10.97
CA PRO A 512 -19.69 21.67 11.66
C PRO A 512 -18.55 22.29 10.85
N ALA A 513 -17.83 21.48 10.06
CA ALA A 513 -16.77 21.96 9.18
C ALA A 513 -17.35 22.71 7.96
N ILE A 514 -18.46 22.26 7.38
CA ILE A 514 -19.15 22.93 6.27
C ILE A 514 -19.74 24.27 6.72
N GLU A 515 -20.51 24.27 7.82
CA GLU A 515 -21.21 25.46 8.30
C GLU A 515 -20.25 26.56 8.76
N LYS A 516 -19.14 26.17 9.42
CA LYS A 516 -18.10 27.12 9.87
C LYS A 516 -17.09 27.48 8.79
N LYS A 517 -17.32 27.11 7.53
CA LYS A 517 -16.39 27.33 6.39
C LYS A 517 -14.99 26.76 6.62
N GLY A 518 -14.90 25.71 7.43
CA GLY A 518 -13.71 24.85 7.51
C GLY A 518 -13.59 23.95 6.27
N ILE A 519 -14.70 23.59 5.63
CA ILE A 519 -14.75 23.06 4.26
C ILE A 519 -15.31 24.15 3.36
N ASN A 520 -14.54 24.59 2.37
CA ASN A 520 -14.94 25.66 1.46
C ASN A 520 -15.94 25.19 0.40
N LYS A 521 -15.66 24.05 -0.24
CA LYS A 521 -16.55 23.41 -1.22
C LYS A 521 -16.74 21.94 -0.86
N PHE A 522 -17.99 21.56 -0.59
CA PHE A 522 -18.37 20.17 -0.30
C PHE A 522 -19.14 19.57 -1.48
N ALA A 523 -18.83 18.32 -1.82
CA ALA A 523 -19.55 17.56 -2.84
C ALA A 523 -19.87 16.14 -2.34
N LEU A 524 -21.11 15.73 -2.53
CA LEU A 524 -21.60 14.38 -2.22
C LEU A 524 -22.03 13.70 -3.52
N PHE A 525 -21.40 12.57 -3.85
CA PHE A 525 -21.82 11.70 -4.94
C PHE A 525 -22.52 10.48 -4.35
N THR A 526 -23.75 10.21 -4.77
CA THR A 526 -24.50 9.00 -4.41
C THR A 526 -25.05 8.34 -5.65
N LEU A 527 -25.30 7.03 -5.58
CA LEU A 527 -26.18 6.40 -6.56
C LEU A 527 -27.61 6.92 -6.40
N THR A 528 -28.38 6.85 -7.48
CA THR A 528 -29.84 6.88 -7.38
C THR A 528 -30.33 5.64 -6.64
N ASP A 529 -31.45 5.76 -5.94
CA ASP A 529 -32.04 4.64 -5.19
C ASP A 529 -32.36 3.44 -6.12
N ASP A 530 -32.81 3.72 -7.35
CA ASP A 530 -33.02 2.71 -8.39
C ASP A 530 -31.71 1.99 -8.79
N ALA A 531 -30.60 2.72 -8.93
CA ALA A 531 -29.30 2.12 -9.22
C ALA A 531 -28.79 1.28 -8.03
N GLU A 532 -28.94 1.76 -6.79
CA GLU A 532 -28.55 0.98 -5.61
C GLU A 532 -29.37 -0.31 -5.45
N GLN A 533 -30.66 -0.28 -5.76
CA GLN A 533 -31.52 -1.48 -5.72
C GLN A 533 -31.23 -2.47 -6.85
N LYS A 534 -30.56 -2.05 -7.92
CA LYS A 534 -30.16 -2.91 -9.05
C LYS A 534 -28.69 -3.36 -8.98
N ASP A 535 -27.91 -2.79 -8.08
CA ASP A 535 -26.54 -3.21 -7.78
C ASP A 535 -26.54 -4.57 -7.04
N HIS A 536 -25.38 -5.17 -6.83
CA HIS A 536 -25.30 -6.48 -6.18
C HIS A 536 -24.00 -6.71 -5.41
N CYS A 537 -24.07 -7.56 -4.38
CA CYS A 537 -22.88 -8.12 -3.73
C CYS A 537 -22.63 -9.55 -4.23
N ALA A 538 -21.64 -9.71 -5.12
CA ALA A 538 -21.24 -10.97 -5.74
C ALA A 538 -22.40 -11.77 -6.39
N HIS A 539 -23.46 -11.10 -6.85
CA HIS A 539 -24.72 -11.71 -7.30
C HIS A 539 -25.40 -12.62 -6.25
N ILE A 540 -25.02 -12.50 -4.98
CA ILE A 540 -25.61 -13.23 -3.86
C ILE A 540 -26.68 -12.38 -3.17
N TYR A 541 -26.36 -11.11 -2.90
CA TYR A 541 -27.28 -10.10 -2.38
C TYR A 541 -27.59 -9.12 -3.51
N ASN A 542 -28.87 -8.91 -3.82
CA ASN A 542 -29.29 -8.27 -5.08
C ASN A 542 -29.53 -6.76 -4.93
N LYS A 543 -28.81 -6.13 -4.01
CA LYS A 543 -28.77 -4.68 -3.79
C LYS A 543 -27.34 -4.23 -3.51
N SER A 544 -27.13 -2.91 -3.47
CA SER A 544 -25.83 -2.31 -3.16
C SER A 544 -25.31 -2.76 -1.81
N LEU A 545 -23.99 -2.69 -1.63
CA LEU A 545 -23.40 -2.95 -0.32
C LEU A 545 -23.95 -2.01 0.75
N LEU A 546 -24.30 -0.75 0.43
CA LEU A 546 -24.84 0.15 1.43
C LEU A 546 -26.22 -0.29 1.93
N TYR A 547 -27.02 -0.96 1.10
CA TYR A 547 -28.24 -1.63 1.57
C TYR A 547 -27.91 -2.73 2.58
N LEU A 548 -26.91 -3.59 2.29
CA LEU A 548 -26.50 -4.65 3.22
C LEU A 548 -25.96 -4.06 4.54
N VAL A 549 -25.15 -3.01 4.47
CA VAL A 549 -24.60 -2.31 5.63
C VAL A 549 -25.71 -1.67 6.45
N SER A 550 -26.57 -0.87 5.82
CA SER A 550 -27.71 -0.17 6.44
C SER A 550 -28.68 -1.16 7.10
N ASN A 551 -28.99 -2.28 6.44
CA ASN A 551 -30.00 -3.21 6.90
C ASN A 551 -29.48 -4.24 7.90
N ALA A 552 -28.23 -4.70 7.77
CA ALA A 552 -27.72 -5.86 8.51
C ALA A 552 -26.54 -5.54 9.43
N PHE A 553 -25.55 -4.76 8.95
CA PHE A 553 -24.27 -4.62 9.64
C PHE A 553 -24.18 -3.42 10.58
N GLU A 554 -25.07 -2.44 10.45
CA GLU A 554 -25.13 -1.31 11.37
C GLU A 554 -25.89 -1.59 12.68
N LYS A 555 -25.80 -0.63 13.60
CA LYS A 555 -26.43 -0.70 14.92
C LYS A 555 -27.92 -1.00 14.82
N VAL A 556 -28.65 -0.22 14.01
CA VAL A 556 -30.09 -0.39 13.78
C VAL A 556 -30.34 -1.26 12.54
N PRO A 557 -30.68 -2.55 12.69
CA PRO A 557 -31.04 -3.37 11.54
C PRO A 557 -32.41 -3.00 10.98
N LYS A 558 -32.65 -3.38 9.73
CA LYS A 558 -33.97 -3.32 9.11
C LYS A 558 -34.89 -4.35 9.75
N TYR A 559 -36.07 -3.89 10.19
CA TYR A 559 -37.19 -4.73 10.58
C TYR A 559 -38.44 -4.15 9.93
N TYR A 560 -39.06 -4.89 9.01
CA TYR A 560 -40.13 -4.42 8.10
C TYR A 560 -41.25 -3.57 8.74
N VAL A 561 -41.53 -3.77 10.03
CA VAL A 561 -42.60 -3.10 10.77
C VAL A 561 -42.10 -1.93 11.64
N PHE A 562 -40.83 -1.91 12.03
CA PHE A 562 -40.32 -1.03 13.10
C PHE A 562 -39.07 -0.22 12.76
N SER A 563 -38.32 -0.61 11.72
CA SER A 563 -37.04 0.01 11.37
C SER A 563 -36.72 -0.16 9.88
N GLN A 564 -36.31 0.92 9.23
CA GLN A 564 -35.88 0.90 7.82
C GLN A 564 -34.37 0.66 7.64
N GLY A 565 -33.64 0.32 8.72
CA GLY A 565 -32.19 0.23 8.76
C GLY A 565 -31.54 1.50 9.29
N GLU A 566 -30.22 1.49 9.42
CA GLU A 566 -29.43 2.64 9.86
C GLU A 566 -29.29 3.65 8.71
N ALA A 567 -29.41 4.94 9.01
CA ALA A 567 -29.30 5.98 8.01
C ALA A 567 -27.84 6.19 7.56
N ILE A 568 -27.56 5.86 6.30
CA ILE A 568 -26.23 5.99 5.65
C ILE A 568 -26.25 7.14 4.66
N LEU A 569 -25.24 8.02 4.73
CA LEU A 569 -25.16 9.23 3.89
C LEU A 569 -25.09 8.93 2.39
N GLY A 570 -24.47 7.80 2.02
CA GLY A 570 -24.28 7.40 0.63
C GLY A 570 -25.55 6.95 -0.09
N MET A 571 -26.69 6.82 0.61
CA MET A 571 -27.95 6.36 0.04
C MET A 571 -28.91 7.52 -0.18
N GLN A 572 -29.42 7.66 -1.41
CA GLN A 572 -30.35 8.74 -1.77
C GLN A 572 -31.55 8.83 -0.83
N LYS A 573 -32.18 7.69 -0.48
CA LYS A 573 -33.36 7.64 0.38
C LYS A 573 -33.15 8.33 1.73
N TRP A 574 -31.98 8.18 2.34
CA TRP A 574 -31.67 8.73 3.66
C TRP A 574 -31.31 10.22 3.57
N VAL A 575 -30.61 10.62 2.52
CA VAL A 575 -30.31 12.02 2.24
C VAL A 575 -31.60 12.84 2.08
N VAL A 576 -32.61 12.32 1.39
CA VAL A 576 -33.91 13.00 1.21
C VAL A 576 -34.68 13.15 2.52
N GLN A 577 -34.57 12.16 3.41
CA GLN A 577 -35.35 12.12 4.66
C GLN A 577 -34.77 12.98 5.78
N ASP A 578 -33.47 13.29 5.75
CA ASP A 578 -32.83 14.07 6.81
C ASP A 578 -32.82 15.58 6.52
N GLU A 579 -33.60 16.36 7.28
CA GLU A 579 -33.76 17.80 7.08
C GLU A 579 -32.46 18.59 7.21
N GLU A 580 -31.57 18.18 8.11
CA GLU A 580 -30.30 18.88 8.37
C GLU A 580 -29.31 18.67 7.23
N VAL A 581 -29.26 17.45 6.69
CA VAL A 581 -28.48 17.15 5.48
C VAL A 581 -29.07 17.90 4.27
N GLN A 582 -30.39 17.88 4.09
CA GLN A 582 -31.06 18.61 3.01
C GLN A 582 -30.76 20.12 3.06
N LYS A 583 -30.68 20.71 4.26
CA LYS A 583 -30.35 22.13 4.43
C LYS A 583 -29.01 22.50 3.80
N ILE A 584 -28.01 21.60 3.80
CA ILE A 584 -26.69 21.85 3.18
C ILE A 584 -26.85 22.13 1.69
N PHE A 585 -27.63 21.30 1.00
CA PHE A 585 -27.81 21.40 -0.46
C PHE A 585 -28.79 22.53 -0.81
N ASN A 586 -29.86 22.70 -0.04
CA ASN A 586 -30.85 23.77 -0.25
C ASN A 586 -30.24 25.17 -0.06
N THR A 587 -29.26 25.31 0.85
CA THR A 587 -28.54 26.57 1.08
C THR A 587 -27.30 26.74 0.18
N LYS A 588 -27.06 25.79 -0.74
CA LYS A 588 -25.86 25.74 -1.60
C LYS A 588 -24.54 25.75 -0.81
N ALA A 589 -24.56 25.20 0.40
CA ALA A 589 -23.35 24.96 1.20
C ALA A 589 -22.56 23.73 0.72
N GLY A 590 -23.16 22.89 -0.12
CA GLY A 590 -22.50 21.83 -0.87
C GLY A 590 -23.31 21.41 -2.10
N ASP A 591 -22.70 20.59 -2.94
CA ASP A 591 -23.33 20.02 -4.13
C ASP A 591 -23.70 18.55 -3.88
N TRP A 592 -24.88 18.12 -4.35
CA TRP A 592 -25.30 16.72 -4.33
C TRP A 592 -25.47 16.21 -5.77
N ILE A 593 -24.72 15.16 -6.09
CA ILE A 593 -24.63 14.56 -7.41
C ILE A 593 -25.22 13.15 -7.33
N LEU A 594 -26.21 12.87 -8.18
CA LEU A 594 -26.83 11.56 -8.32
C LEU A 594 -26.27 10.85 -9.56
N SER A 595 -25.82 9.61 -9.36
CA SER A 595 -25.25 8.75 -10.41
C SER A 595 -26.15 7.54 -10.67
N PRO A 596 -26.21 7.01 -11.91
CA PRO A 596 -25.58 7.53 -13.13
C PRO A 596 -26.27 8.79 -13.66
N ASN A 597 -25.49 9.75 -14.16
CA ASN A 597 -25.99 10.93 -14.86
C ASN A 597 -25.30 11.12 -16.22
N SER A 598 -25.37 10.09 -17.07
CA SER A 598 -24.68 9.99 -18.36
C SER A 598 -24.88 11.13 -19.36
N ASN A 599 -25.84 12.03 -19.13
CA ASN A 599 -26.10 13.21 -19.97
C ASN A 599 -25.76 14.54 -19.28
N GLU A 600 -25.03 14.52 -18.17
CA GLU A 600 -24.67 15.71 -17.40
C GLU A 600 -23.68 16.61 -18.18
N PRO A 601 -24.06 17.86 -18.53
CA PRO A 601 -23.18 18.77 -19.25
C PRO A 601 -22.14 19.48 -18.36
N ILE A 602 -22.30 19.45 -17.04
CA ILE A 602 -21.37 20.07 -16.09
C ILE A 602 -20.31 19.03 -15.68
N LEU A 603 -19.06 19.26 -16.09
CA LEU A 603 -17.95 18.32 -15.86
C LEU A 603 -17.82 17.93 -14.38
N GLU A 604 -17.93 18.91 -13.49
CA GLU A 604 -17.81 18.72 -12.04
C GLU A 604 -18.92 17.86 -11.42
N ASN A 605 -20.01 17.63 -12.16
CA ASN A 605 -21.14 16.82 -11.72
C ASN A 605 -21.18 15.47 -12.45
N TYR A 606 -20.30 15.22 -13.43
CA TYR A 606 -20.43 14.05 -14.28
C TYR A 606 -19.96 12.76 -13.60
N SER A 607 -20.83 11.75 -13.53
CA SER A 607 -20.60 10.42 -12.98
C SER A 607 -21.39 9.38 -13.77
N SER A 608 -20.70 8.38 -14.33
CA SER A 608 -21.36 7.25 -15.02
C SER A 608 -21.40 5.97 -14.18
N SER A 609 -21.05 6.05 -12.90
CA SER A 609 -21.07 4.89 -12.01
C SER A 609 -22.50 4.35 -11.83
N HIS A 610 -22.65 3.03 -11.98
CA HIS A 610 -23.88 2.30 -11.75
C HIS A 610 -23.82 1.42 -10.50
N THR A 611 -22.63 1.27 -9.90
CA THR A 611 -22.40 0.38 -8.76
C THR A 611 -21.74 1.16 -7.63
N HIS A 612 -21.98 0.72 -6.39
CA HIS A 612 -21.43 1.38 -5.20
C HIS A 612 -19.89 1.41 -5.22
N GLY A 613 -19.29 0.28 -5.57
CA GLY A 613 -17.84 0.13 -5.71
C GLY A 613 -17.28 0.72 -7.00
N GLY A 614 -18.10 1.30 -7.89
CA GLY A 614 -17.65 1.76 -9.20
C GLY A 614 -17.16 3.21 -9.24
N PHE A 615 -17.37 4.03 -8.21
CA PHE A 615 -17.06 5.46 -8.26
C PHE A 615 -15.57 5.79 -8.40
N ASP A 616 -14.69 5.01 -7.75
CA ASP A 616 -13.24 5.17 -7.85
C ASP A 616 -12.66 4.60 -9.16
N ASP A 617 -13.46 3.83 -9.89
CA ASP A 617 -13.13 3.28 -11.23
C ASP A 617 -13.81 4.05 -12.36
N ASP A 618 -14.83 4.84 -12.03
CA ASP A 618 -15.60 5.64 -12.96
C ASP A 618 -14.78 6.86 -13.38
N LYS A 619 -14.18 6.77 -14.56
CA LYS A 619 -13.37 7.83 -15.14
C LYS A 619 -14.07 9.21 -15.15
N PRO A 620 -15.37 9.33 -15.51
CA PRO A 620 -16.13 10.57 -15.31
C PRO A 620 -16.06 11.12 -13.89
N THR A 621 -16.39 10.31 -12.86
CA THR A 621 -16.34 10.71 -11.45
C THR A 621 -14.96 11.23 -11.03
N VAL A 622 -13.89 10.55 -11.43
CA VAL A 622 -12.52 10.94 -11.07
C VAL A 622 -12.13 12.25 -11.75
N VAL A 623 -12.47 12.42 -13.04
CA VAL A 623 -12.24 13.68 -13.76
C VAL A 623 -13.08 14.82 -13.19
N ALA A 624 -14.34 14.57 -12.81
CA ALA A 624 -15.22 15.54 -12.17
C ALA A 624 -14.61 16.04 -10.84
N THR A 625 -14.05 15.11 -10.06
CA THR A 625 -13.38 15.43 -8.80
C THR A 625 -12.10 16.22 -9.02
N LEU A 626 -11.30 15.87 -10.03
CA LEU A 626 -10.13 16.65 -10.42
C LEU A 626 -10.53 18.06 -10.89
N ALA A 627 -11.62 18.20 -11.64
CA ALA A 627 -12.15 19.50 -12.04
C ALA A 627 -12.55 20.35 -10.83
N ARG A 628 -13.22 19.75 -9.83
CA ARG A 628 -13.56 20.43 -8.57
C ARG A 628 -12.32 20.92 -7.82
N ILE A 629 -11.27 20.10 -7.73
CA ILE A 629 -9.99 20.46 -7.11
C ILE A 629 -9.34 21.64 -7.84
N LEU A 630 -9.18 21.52 -9.16
CA LEU A 630 -8.41 22.48 -9.94
C LEU A 630 -9.10 23.82 -10.13
N THR A 631 -10.44 23.87 -10.09
CA THR A 631 -11.21 25.11 -10.28
C THR A 631 -11.66 25.75 -8.97
N ALA A 632 -11.30 25.17 -7.82
CA ALA A 632 -11.82 25.60 -6.52
C ALA A 632 -11.54 27.08 -6.21
N SER A 633 -10.34 27.54 -6.53
CA SER A 633 -9.85 28.89 -6.20
C SER A 633 -9.36 29.65 -7.43
N GLU A 634 -9.81 29.25 -8.63
CA GLU A 634 -9.39 29.87 -9.89
C GLU A 634 -10.42 30.90 -10.38
N SER A 635 -9.98 31.80 -11.26
CA SER A 635 -10.89 32.70 -11.96
C SER A 635 -11.82 31.93 -12.89
N GLU A 636 -12.96 32.52 -13.26
CA GLU A 636 -13.91 31.88 -14.18
C GLU A 636 -13.26 31.56 -15.54
N ALA A 637 -12.39 32.43 -16.05
CA ALA A 637 -11.67 32.22 -17.29
C ALA A 637 -10.69 31.04 -17.21
N ASP A 638 -9.89 30.97 -16.16
CA ASP A 638 -8.94 29.85 -15.94
C ASP A 638 -9.69 28.54 -15.71
N ALA A 639 -10.80 28.58 -14.99
CA ALA A 639 -11.65 27.43 -14.76
C ALA A 639 -12.22 26.85 -16.07
N ILE A 640 -12.60 27.70 -17.04
CA ILE A 640 -13.07 27.25 -18.36
C ILE A 640 -11.95 26.54 -19.12
N GLU A 641 -10.72 27.07 -19.11
CA GLU A 641 -9.58 26.45 -19.79
C GLU A 641 -9.23 25.09 -19.17
N ILE A 642 -9.17 25.02 -17.84
CA ILE A 642 -8.93 23.79 -17.09
C ILE A 642 -9.97 22.72 -17.47
N LYS A 643 -11.26 23.08 -17.44
CA LYS A 643 -12.35 22.14 -17.80
C LYS A 643 -12.21 21.67 -19.25
N ALA A 644 -11.90 22.57 -20.19
CA ALA A 644 -11.70 22.20 -21.58
C ALA A 644 -10.50 21.25 -21.80
N ARG A 645 -9.44 21.34 -20.98
CA ARG A 645 -8.35 20.36 -20.97
C ARG A 645 -8.81 19.02 -20.41
N LEU A 646 -9.52 19.02 -19.28
CA LEU A 646 -9.98 17.80 -18.60
C LEU A 646 -11.01 17.02 -19.43
N TYR A 647 -11.89 17.69 -20.18
CA TYR A 647 -12.80 17.03 -21.11
C TYR A 647 -12.08 16.14 -22.14
N ARG A 648 -10.87 16.53 -22.58
CA ARG A 648 -10.08 15.71 -23.50
C ARG A 648 -9.62 14.40 -22.85
N LEU A 649 -9.44 14.37 -21.53
CA LEU A 649 -9.12 13.14 -20.81
C LEU A 649 -10.27 12.14 -20.90
N LEU A 650 -11.52 12.58 -21.01
CA LEU A 650 -12.70 11.71 -21.20
C LEU A 650 -12.80 11.11 -22.60
N GLY A 651 -11.91 11.49 -23.54
CA GLY A 651 -11.90 10.96 -24.91
C GLY A 651 -12.83 11.69 -25.87
N ASP A 652 -13.44 12.81 -25.45
CA ASP A 652 -14.35 13.59 -26.30
C ASP A 652 -13.62 14.74 -26.98
N SER A 653 -13.41 14.61 -28.29
CA SER A 653 -12.81 15.65 -29.13
C SER A 653 -13.87 16.62 -29.66
N SER A 654 -14.59 17.35 -28.79
CA SER A 654 -15.18 18.66 -29.16
C SER A 654 -15.63 19.50 -27.95
N PRO A 655 -15.37 20.82 -27.93
CA PRO A 655 -16.07 21.74 -27.05
C PRO A 655 -17.38 22.19 -27.73
N ARG A 656 -18.42 21.34 -27.74
CA ARG A 656 -19.71 21.71 -28.36
C ARG A 656 -20.73 22.37 -27.43
N THR A 657 -20.42 22.59 -26.16
CA THR A 657 -21.41 23.17 -25.22
C THR A 657 -20.91 24.36 -24.39
N LEU A 658 -19.73 24.92 -24.68
CA LEU A 658 -19.21 26.12 -23.98
C LEU A 658 -19.63 27.46 -24.62
N LEU A 659 -20.53 27.48 -25.62
CA LEU A 659 -20.90 28.70 -26.37
C LEU A 659 -22.32 29.26 -26.11
N HIS A 660 -22.96 28.90 -25.00
CA HIS A 660 -24.22 29.54 -24.59
C HIS A 660 -24.12 30.19 -23.20
N PHE A 661 -23.11 31.02 -23.00
CA PHE A 661 -23.16 32.12 -22.04
C PHE A 661 -22.79 33.40 -22.79
N ASN A 662 -23.79 34.23 -23.09
CA ASN A 662 -23.63 35.54 -23.70
C ASN A 662 -23.90 36.62 -22.63
N PRO A 663 -22.88 37.07 -21.86
CA PRO A 663 -22.97 38.33 -21.15
C PRO A 663 -22.57 39.45 -22.13
N SER A 664 -23.40 40.50 -22.24
CA SER A 664 -23.14 41.77 -22.97
C SER A 664 -23.60 41.90 -24.44
N ALA A 665 -24.90 41.77 -24.69
CA ALA A 665 -25.53 42.51 -25.79
C ALA A 665 -25.89 43.94 -25.34
N ASN A 666 -24.90 44.80 -25.07
CA ASN A 666 -25.12 46.26 -24.97
C ASN A 666 -23.85 47.14 -25.08
N VAL A 667 -22.81 46.66 -25.76
CA VAL A 667 -21.68 47.49 -26.19
C VAL A 667 -21.43 47.15 -27.66
N PHE A 668 -21.08 48.14 -28.48
CA PHE A 668 -20.98 48.10 -29.95
C PHE A 668 -22.23 48.52 -30.74
N LYS A 669 -22.67 49.75 -30.48
CA LYS A 669 -23.34 50.59 -31.48
C LYS A 669 -22.53 51.88 -31.67
N GLN A 670 -21.48 51.85 -32.50
CA GLN A 670 -20.88 53.01 -33.21
C GLN A 670 -19.52 52.59 -33.74
N GLU A 671 -19.40 52.32 -35.05
CA GLU A 671 -18.19 52.54 -35.89
C GLU A 671 -18.24 51.89 -37.29
N ARG A 672 -19.41 51.72 -37.91
CA ARG A 672 -19.50 51.41 -39.35
C ARG A 672 -20.59 52.20 -40.05
N LYS A 673 -20.41 53.51 -40.10
CA LYS A 673 -20.96 54.41 -41.12
C LYS A 673 -19.92 55.47 -41.39
N ASN A 674 -18.96 55.15 -42.27
CA ASN A 674 -18.25 56.08 -43.15
C ASN A 674 -17.11 55.30 -43.82
N LEU A 675 -17.32 54.90 -45.07
CA LEU A 675 -16.39 55.09 -46.19
C LEU A 675 -16.97 54.39 -47.42
N LYS A 676 -17.57 55.23 -48.28
CA LYS A 676 -17.74 54.98 -49.71
C LYS A 676 -16.35 55.13 -50.35
N LEU A 677 -15.92 54.13 -51.13
CA LEU A 677 -15.38 54.23 -52.49
C LEU A 677 -14.95 52.84 -52.95
#